data_AF-A0A8C5DNW0-F1
#
_entry.id   AF-A0A8C5DNW0-F1
#
_cell.length_a   1.000
_cell.length_b   1.000
_cell.length_c   1.000
_cell.angle_alpha   90.00
_cell.angle_beta   90.00
_cell.angle_gamma   90.00
#
_symmetry.space_group_name_H-M   'P 1'
#
loop_
_entity.id
_entity.type
_entity.pdbx_description
1 polymer ?
#
loop_
_entity_poly.entity_id
_entity_poly.type
_entity_poly.pdbx_seq_one_letter_code
_entity_poly.pdbx_strand_id
1 'polypeptide(L)'
;MIGLENLGDPSGNWDIVETIGKGTYGKVYRVTNKKDGSQAAVKVLDPINVSDVDEEIEAEYNILRSLSNHPNVVKFFGMFYKSDKLSGGQLWLVLELCNGGAVTELIKSLLMRGQRLQEPVISYILYSALLGLQHLHNNRIIHRDVKGNNILLTTEGGVKLVDFGVSAQLTSARLRRNTSVGTPFWMAPEVIACEQQYDYSYDARCDVWSLGITAIELADGDPPLAEMHPVKALFKIPRNPSPTLRNPDQWCRSFSHFIGQCLIKDFEARPSVTHLLEHPFIKQAHGKEVAVRQQLATLIQEQQEIGCKTKTRHERINTRKTLIIESSPDDDLVNLEFLDEETIISHLHKRYDELQVYTYVGDILIALNPFQNLSIYSPQFSKLYHGVKRAENPPHIFATADAAYQSMVTFCKDQCIIISGESGAGKTESAHLIVQHLTFLGKANNRTLREKILQVNPLVEAFGNACTAINDNSSRFGKYLEMKFTPTGAVIGAKISEYLLEKSRVIKQAIGEKNFHIFYYIYAGLYHQDKLKTYRLPDRTPPRYIDSPHCEVMPDIISRKLYKEQFDAIQECFRNIGFTEEEVNSVYQILSAILNTGNIEFAAITSQHQTDKSEVPNSEALENAACLLSIGPEELQEALTSQCVVTRGETIIRTNTVDKAADVRDAMSKALYGRLFSWIVNRINSLLQPDTNTSAAESCMNVGILDIFGFENFKKNSFEQLCINIANEQIQFYFNQHIFALEQMEYQSEGVDASLVEYEDNRPILDMFLQKPMGLLSLLDEESRFPQATDQTLVDKFEDNLRCKYFWIPKRMELCFGIQHYAGKVMYNVNGFLEKNRDTLPADIVVVLRTSENKLLQQLFSSPLTKTGNLATSRARITAASRSLPPQLSSGRTKVDTMEMMRHPEETTSMRRQTVASYFRYSLMDLLSKMVVGQPHFVRCIKPNDDRQALRFCRERVMVQLRYTGILETVNIRRQGYSHRILFEDFVNRYYYLAFRAHQMPESSKENAVAVLKRAKLEDWVLGKTKVFLRYYHVEQLNLLLREVIARVVVMQAYTKGWLGARRYRKEKEKRSHGAIIIQSAWRGYKARQNLKQIKKEREEAAVLVFFCDSRIKKTQRQNVFSAAVVIATTGLVLVVFFPACLDACLHFFSVAGPVMKLQQRAPRRRGHQPKLLNSPEDSLYYNQLNVSSKQIKVLDGEDEYYKLLSTVESIPEEECTTNPPHTLSSGPLVSQG
;
A
#
# COMPACT_ATOMS: atom_id res chain seq x y z
N MET A 1 -18.05 42.24 17.28
CA MET A 1 -19.01 41.34 17.94
C MET A 1 -20.41 41.64 17.46
N ILE A 2 -21.02 40.67 16.77
CA ILE A 2 -22.45 40.66 16.46
C ILE A 2 -23.23 40.36 17.75
N GLY A 3 -24.08 41.29 18.20
CA GLY A 3 -24.96 41.06 19.35
C GLY A 3 -26.12 40.13 19.01
N LEU A 4 -25.89 38.81 19.09
CA LEU A 4 -26.81 37.75 18.63
C LEU A 4 -28.24 37.88 19.19
N GLU A 5 -28.39 38.31 20.44
CA GLU A 5 -29.69 38.51 21.10
C GLU A 5 -30.58 39.59 20.44
N ASN A 6 -30.00 40.46 19.59
CA ASN A 6 -30.74 41.48 18.84
C ASN A 6 -31.19 41.02 17.45
N LEU A 7 -30.89 39.77 17.05
CA LEU A 7 -31.29 39.20 15.77
C LEU A 7 -32.65 38.50 15.92
N GLY A 8 -33.57 38.74 14.97
CA GLY A 8 -34.89 38.12 14.99
C GLY A 8 -34.88 36.63 14.64
N ASP A 9 -35.87 35.89 15.14
CA ASP A 9 -36.08 34.47 14.81
C ASP A 9 -36.53 34.32 13.34
N PRO A 10 -35.83 33.50 12.52
CA PRO A 10 -36.20 33.29 11.12
C PRO A 10 -37.52 32.52 10.94
N SER A 11 -37.94 31.72 11.92
CA SER A 11 -39.07 30.78 11.85
C SER A 11 -40.41 31.48 11.62
N GLY A 12 -40.54 32.76 12.00
CA GLY A 12 -41.73 33.58 11.75
C GLY A 12 -41.80 34.18 10.34
N ASN A 13 -40.70 34.19 9.58
CA ASN A 13 -40.62 34.81 8.26
C ASN A 13 -40.40 33.81 7.11
N TRP A 14 -39.74 32.68 7.36
CA TRP A 14 -39.30 31.74 6.32
C TRP A 14 -39.72 30.29 6.62
N ASP A 15 -40.06 29.53 5.58
CA ASP A 15 -40.17 28.06 5.61
C ASP A 15 -39.07 27.42 4.76
N ILE A 16 -38.43 26.37 5.28
CA ILE A 16 -37.47 25.55 4.53
C ILE A 16 -38.23 24.64 3.56
N VAL A 17 -37.81 24.64 2.29
CA VAL A 17 -38.39 23.80 1.23
C VAL A 17 -37.51 22.58 0.99
N GLU A 18 -36.22 22.77 0.69
CA GLU A 18 -35.26 21.69 0.44
C GLU A 18 -33.81 22.15 0.68
N THR A 19 -32.87 21.21 0.79
CA THR A 19 -31.43 21.53 0.84
C THR A 19 -30.89 21.66 -0.58
N ILE A 20 -30.34 22.83 -0.92
CA ILE A 20 -29.75 23.13 -2.25
C ILE A 20 -28.22 23.15 -2.25
N GLY A 21 -27.57 23.10 -1.07
CA GLY A 21 -26.11 23.00 -0.96
C GLY A 21 -25.63 22.57 0.43
N LYS A 22 -24.37 22.16 0.52
CA LYS A 22 -23.61 22.03 1.78
C LYS A 22 -22.21 22.61 1.56
N GLY A 23 -21.76 23.49 2.44
CA GLY A 23 -20.41 24.07 2.44
C GLY A 23 -19.66 23.75 3.74
N THR A 24 -18.43 24.22 3.87
CA THR A 24 -17.53 23.89 5.00
C THR A 24 -18.09 24.28 6.37
N TYR A 25 -18.85 25.38 6.44
CA TYR A 25 -19.35 25.97 7.68
C TYR A 25 -20.87 25.75 7.90
N GLY A 26 -21.57 25.06 6.99
CA GLY A 26 -23.03 24.95 7.11
C GLY A 26 -23.79 24.41 5.90
N LYS A 27 -25.12 24.41 6.00
CA LYS A 27 -26.06 23.85 5.00
C LYS A 27 -26.81 24.99 4.32
N VAL A 28 -26.99 24.91 3.00
CA VAL A 28 -27.73 25.91 2.21
C VAL A 28 -29.08 25.35 1.81
N TYR A 29 -30.15 26.05 2.17
CA TYR A 29 -31.54 25.65 1.93
C TYR A 29 -32.24 26.59 0.95
N ARG A 30 -33.13 26.08 0.08
CA ARG A 30 -34.16 26.91 -0.54
C ARG A 30 -35.24 27.15 0.50
N VAL A 31 -35.60 28.41 0.70
CA VAL A 31 -36.69 28.83 1.58
C VAL A 31 -37.76 29.61 0.82
N THR A 32 -38.97 29.65 1.38
CA THR A 32 -40.07 30.50 0.91
C THR A 32 -40.45 31.50 2.01
N ASN A 33 -40.68 32.76 1.63
CA ASN A 33 -41.12 33.84 2.50
C ASN A 33 -42.63 33.69 2.81
N LYS A 34 -42.97 33.69 4.10
CA LYS A 34 -44.35 33.53 4.60
C LYS A 34 -45.30 34.67 4.25
N LYS A 35 -44.77 35.84 3.87
CA LYS A 35 -45.56 37.07 3.68
C LYS A 35 -45.92 37.36 2.22
N ASP A 36 -45.06 36.96 1.29
CA ASP A 36 -45.19 37.28 -0.14
C ASP A 36 -44.94 36.09 -1.09
N GLY A 37 -44.55 34.92 -0.57
CA GLY A 37 -44.27 33.73 -1.37
C GLY A 37 -42.95 33.77 -2.16
N SER A 38 -42.12 34.82 -2.00
CA SER A 38 -40.81 34.91 -2.65
C SER A 38 -39.85 33.82 -2.15
N GLN A 39 -38.94 33.39 -3.02
CA GLN A 39 -37.96 32.35 -2.70
C GLN A 39 -36.56 32.95 -2.48
N ALA A 40 -35.83 32.39 -1.51
CA ALA A 40 -34.47 32.77 -1.17
C ALA A 40 -33.60 31.53 -0.90
N ALA A 41 -32.29 31.73 -0.84
CA ALA A 41 -31.33 30.76 -0.32
C ALA A 41 -30.98 31.13 1.13
N VAL A 42 -30.81 30.16 2.03
CA VAL A 42 -30.33 30.41 3.40
C VAL A 42 -29.15 29.51 3.72
N LYS A 43 -27.99 30.12 3.95
CA LYS A 43 -26.81 29.46 4.53
C LYS A 43 -27.00 29.44 6.05
N VAL A 44 -27.40 28.28 6.57
CA VAL A 44 -27.56 28.03 8.02
C VAL A 44 -26.22 27.53 8.55
N LEU A 45 -25.68 28.24 9.53
CA LEU A 45 -24.49 27.90 10.28
C LEU A 45 -24.92 27.27 11.61
N ASP A 46 -24.45 26.05 11.87
CA ASP A 46 -24.68 25.33 13.12
C ASP A 46 -23.63 25.83 14.17
N PRO A 47 -24.03 26.08 15.43
CA PRO A 47 -23.23 26.89 16.36
C PRO A 47 -22.26 26.10 17.26
N ILE A 48 -21.25 26.80 17.77
CA ILE A 48 -20.57 26.51 19.03
C ILE A 48 -21.04 27.57 20.06
N ASN A 49 -20.62 27.51 21.33
CA ASN A 49 -21.14 28.33 22.43
C ASN A 49 -21.17 29.84 22.15
N VAL A 50 -22.06 30.56 22.85
CA VAL A 50 -22.29 32.01 22.69
C VAL A 50 -21.04 32.87 22.98
N SER A 51 -20.01 32.32 23.63
CA SER A 51 -18.70 32.95 23.80
C SER A 51 -17.83 32.96 22.53
N ASP A 52 -18.13 32.09 21.57
CA ASP A 52 -17.20 31.63 20.54
C ASP A 52 -17.65 32.09 19.13
N VAL A 53 -18.05 33.36 19.00
CA VAL A 53 -18.41 33.96 17.71
C VAL A 53 -17.14 34.17 16.88
N ASP A 54 -16.93 33.29 15.91
CA ASP A 54 -15.75 33.25 15.03
C ASP A 54 -15.54 34.56 14.25
N GLU A 55 -14.30 35.03 14.21
CA GLU A 55 -13.89 36.20 13.43
C GLU A 55 -14.15 36.00 11.92
N GLU A 56 -14.10 34.76 11.41
CA GLU A 56 -14.43 34.45 10.02
C GLU A 56 -15.92 34.68 9.70
N ILE A 57 -16.81 34.40 10.66
CA ILE A 57 -18.27 34.62 10.49
C ILE A 57 -18.60 36.12 10.55
N GLU A 58 -18.00 36.87 11.48
CA GLU A 58 -18.16 38.33 11.50
C GLU A 58 -17.53 39.00 10.26
N ALA A 59 -16.46 38.43 9.70
CA ALA A 59 -15.91 38.87 8.41
C ALA A 59 -16.85 38.60 7.23
N GLU A 60 -17.37 37.38 7.06
CA GLU A 60 -18.30 37.05 5.96
C GLU A 60 -19.57 37.92 6.02
N TYR A 61 -20.15 38.11 7.21
CA TYR A 61 -21.31 38.98 7.40
C TYR A 61 -21.02 40.43 6.99
N ASN A 62 -19.88 41.00 7.40
CA ASN A 62 -19.53 42.38 7.07
C ASN A 62 -19.23 42.57 5.57
N ILE A 63 -18.66 41.57 4.90
CA ILE A 63 -18.45 41.55 3.44
C ILE A 63 -19.80 41.51 2.70
N LEU A 64 -20.67 40.55 3.04
CA LEU A 64 -22.01 40.41 2.43
C LEU A 64 -22.88 41.65 2.66
N ARG A 65 -22.83 42.26 3.84
CA ARG A 65 -23.58 43.48 4.17
C ARG A 65 -23.11 44.72 3.40
N SER A 66 -21.82 44.82 3.06
CA SER A 66 -21.25 45.99 2.40
C SER A 66 -21.23 45.92 0.87
N LEU A 67 -21.16 44.72 0.28
CA LEU A 67 -20.91 44.51 -1.16
C LEU A 67 -22.04 43.86 -1.96
N SER A 68 -23.18 43.55 -1.33
CA SER A 68 -24.33 42.91 -1.98
C SER A 68 -25.09 43.78 -3.00
N ASN A 69 -24.73 45.04 -3.16
CA ASN A 69 -25.32 45.99 -4.11
C ASN A 69 -24.58 46.03 -5.47
N HIS A 70 -24.22 44.85 -6.00
CA HIS A 70 -23.57 44.71 -7.31
C HIS A 70 -24.21 43.58 -8.12
N PRO A 71 -24.52 43.75 -9.43
CA PRO A 71 -25.26 42.74 -10.21
C PRO A 71 -24.57 41.36 -10.26
N ASN A 72 -23.23 41.32 -10.28
CA ASN A 72 -22.45 40.08 -10.33
C ASN A 72 -21.99 39.57 -8.95
N VAL A 73 -22.54 40.11 -7.86
CA VAL A 73 -22.41 39.55 -6.50
C VAL A 73 -23.80 39.05 -6.09
N VAL A 74 -23.87 38.02 -5.24
CA VAL A 74 -25.13 37.57 -4.65
C VAL A 74 -25.70 38.63 -3.69
N LYS A 75 -26.97 38.96 -3.85
CA LYS A 75 -27.65 39.90 -2.96
C LYS A 75 -27.90 39.26 -1.60
N PHE A 76 -27.64 40.01 -0.54
CA PHE A 76 -27.85 39.61 0.85
C PHE A 76 -29.14 40.25 1.38
N PHE A 77 -30.01 39.44 1.98
CA PHE A 77 -31.31 39.88 2.49
C PHE A 77 -31.33 40.08 4.00
N GLY A 78 -30.45 39.42 4.76
CA GLY A 78 -30.30 39.65 6.19
C GLY A 78 -29.75 38.45 6.96
N MET A 79 -29.53 38.67 8.25
CA MET A 79 -29.05 37.67 9.21
C MET A 79 -30.08 37.52 10.34
N PHE A 80 -30.36 36.27 10.72
CA PHE A 80 -31.37 35.92 11.71
C PHE A 80 -30.77 34.89 12.68
N TYR A 81 -31.25 34.84 13.93
CA TYR A 81 -30.76 33.91 14.95
C TYR A 81 -31.93 33.10 15.50
N LYS A 82 -31.78 31.78 15.52
CA LYS A 82 -32.80 30.86 16.04
C LYS A 82 -32.28 30.23 17.32
N SER A 83 -32.69 30.77 18.47
CA SER A 83 -32.27 30.24 19.77
C SER A 83 -32.81 28.82 20.02
N ASP A 84 -31.91 27.88 20.32
CA ASP A 84 -32.25 26.55 20.83
C ASP A 84 -31.53 26.34 22.17
N LYS A 85 -32.27 25.84 23.17
CA LYS A 85 -31.79 25.62 24.54
C LYS A 85 -31.17 24.22 24.77
N LEU A 86 -31.28 23.33 23.78
CA LEU A 86 -30.74 21.97 23.80
C LEU A 86 -29.63 21.77 22.77
N SER A 87 -29.75 22.38 21.59
CA SER A 87 -28.82 22.20 20.46
C SER A 87 -27.79 23.32 20.28
N GLY A 88 -27.95 24.44 21.01
CA GLY A 88 -27.31 25.72 20.68
C GLY A 88 -28.04 26.46 19.55
N GLY A 89 -28.12 27.79 19.62
CA GLY A 89 -28.90 28.59 18.66
C GLY A 89 -28.21 28.83 17.31
N GLN A 90 -28.90 28.52 16.22
CA GLN A 90 -28.37 28.56 14.84
C GLN A 90 -28.36 29.98 14.25
N LEU A 91 -27.36 30.28 13.41
CA LEU A 91 -27.26 31.55 12.68
C LEU A 91 -27.65 31.35 11.20
N TRP A 92 -28.57 32.18 10.69
CA TRP A 92 -29.16 32.05 9.35
C TRP A 92 -28.80 33.27 8.49
N LEU A 93 -27.98 33.06 7.45
CA LEU A 93 -27.64 34.08 6.44
C LEU A 93 -28.53 33.93 5.20
N VAL A 94 -29.43 34.89 4.97
CA VAL A 94 -30.40 34.85 3.85
C VAL A 94 -29.87 35.59 2.63
N LEU A 95 -29.89 34.91 1.49
CA LEU A 95 -29.25 35.26 0.22
C LEU A 95 -30.22 35.10 -0.96
N GLU A 96 -29.89 35.73 -2.08
CA GLU A 96 -30.57 35.57 -3.36
C GLU A 96 -30.45 34.16 -3.93
N LEU A 97 -31.57 33.62 -4.43
CA LEU A 97 -31.67 32.27 -4.97
C LEU A 97 -31.30 32.21 -6.46
N CYS A 98 -30.11 31.72 -6.76
CA CYS A 98 -29.62 31.52 -8.13
C CYS A 98 -30.20 30.23 -8.73
N ASN A 99 -31.45 30.28 -9.21
CA ASN A 99 -32.22 29.14 -9.75
C ASN A 99 -31.64 28.47 -11.02
N GLY A 100 -30.54 28.96 -11.58
CA GLY A 100 -29.82 28.35 -12.70
C GLY A 100 -28.70 27.38 -12.28
N GLY A 101 -28.49 27.18 -10.98
CA GLY A 101 -27.44 26.27 -10.45
C GLY A 101 -26.03 26.86 -10.53
N ALA A 102 -25.03 26.02 -10.32
CA ALA A 102 -23.63 26.38 -10.55
C ALA A 102 -23.23 26.18 -12.01
N VAL A 103 -22.34 27.03 -12.55
CA VAL A 103 -21.92 26.92 -13.96
C VAL A 103 -21.27 25.57 -14.30
N THR A 104 -20.67 24.90 -13.31
CA THR A 104 -20.12 23.54 -13.42
C THR A 104 -21.18 22.46 -13.68
N GLU A 105 -22.40 22.63 -13.17
CA GLU A 105 -23.51 21.71 -13.41
C GLU A 105 -23.98 21.81 -14.87
N LEU A 106 -24.07 23.04 -15.40
CA LEU A 106 -24.37 23.29 -16.81
C LEU A 106 -23.31 22.70 -17.75
N ILE A 107 -22.02 22.85 -17.41
CA ILE A 107 -20.91 22.28 -18.20
C ILE A 107 -20.98 20.75 -18.22
N LYS A 108 -21.21 20.12 -17.07
CA LYS A 108 -21.31 18.65 -16.97
C LYS A 108 -22.54 18.12 -17.70
N SER A 109 -23.67 18.85 -17.63
CA SER A 109 -24.88 18.58 -18.43
C SER A 109 -24.59 18.59 -19.95
N LEU A 110 -23.87 19.60 -20.44
CA LEU A 110 -23.51 19.71 -21.86
C LEU A 110 -22.50 18.63 -22.30
N LEU A 111 -21.47 18.34 -21.50
CA LEU A 111 -20.47 17.32 -21.81
C LEU A 111 -21.07 15.91 -21.85
N MET A 112 -22.04 15.59 -20.98
CA MET A 112 -22.80 14.33 -21.06
C MET A 112 -23.63 14.23 -22.35
N ARG A 113 -24.05 15.36 -22.94
CA ARG A 113 -24.72 15.43 -24.26
C ARG A 113 -23.73 15.45 -25.44
N GLY A 114 -22.42 15.32 -25.20
CA GLY A 114 -21.38 15.43 -26.22
C GLY A 114 -21.14 16.86 -26.74
N GLN A 115 -21.65 17.87 -26.04
CA GLN A 115 -21.56 19.29 -26.39
C GLN A 115 -20.55 20.02 -25.48
N ARG A 116 -20.21 21.27 -25.82
CA ARG A 116 -19.36 22.16 -25.01
C ARG A 116 -19.97 23.57 -24.98
N LEU A 117 -19.62 24.37 -23.96
CA LEU A 117 -19.91 25.79 -23.96
C LEU A 117 -19.18 26.48 -25.13
N GLN A 118 -19.88 27.40 -25.80
CA GLN A 118 -19.30 28.20 -26.88
C GLN A 118 -18.50 29.38 -26.31
N GLU A 119 -17.43 29.78 -26.99
CA GLU A 119 -16.56 30.89 -26.55
C GLU A 119 -17.27 32.21 -26.19
N PRO A 120 -18.34 32.66 -26.88
CA PRO A 120 -19.07 33.86 -26.47
C PRO A 120 -19.70 33.72 -25.08
N VAL A 121 -20.21 32.53 -24.74
CA VAL A 121 -20.83 32.23 -23.44
C VAL A 121 -19.76 32.15 -22.35
N ILE A 122 -18.64 31.47 -22.61
CA ILE A 122 -17.48 31.44 -21.71
C ILE A 122 -16.94 32.85 -21.45
N SER A 123 -16.81 33.66 -22.50
CA SER A 123 -16.41 35.07 -22.44
C SER A 123 -17.36 35.91 -21.58
N TYR A 124 -18.68 35.75 -21.75
CA TYR A 124 -19.69 36.45 -20.94
C TYR A 124 -19.68 36.05 -19.45
N ILE A 125 -19.47 34.77 -19.15
CA ILE A 125 -19.33 34.27 -17.78
C ILE A 125 -18.08 34.84 -17.11
N LEU A 126 -16.92 34.80 -17.81
CA LEU A 126 -15.66 35.34 -17.30
C LEU A 126 -15.67 36.87 -17.19
N TYR A 127 -16.32 37.58 -18.11
CA TYR A 127 -16.57 39.03 -18.03
C TYR A 127 -17.36 39.38 -16.77
N SER A 128 -18.47 38.67 -16.53
CA SER A 128 -19.32 38.85 -15.36
C SER A 128 -18.58 38.57 -14.05
N ALA A 129 -17.75 37.53 -14.00
CA ALA A 129 -16.89 37.22 -12.86
C ALA A 129 -15.81 38.31 -12.64
N LEU A 130 -15.19 38.84 -13.71
CA LEU A 130 -14.25 39.95 -13.64
C LEU A 130 -14.89 41.23 -13.09
N LEU A 131 -16.13 41.57 -13.49
CA LEU A 131 -16.87 42.71 -12.90
C LEU A 131 -17.13 42.50 -11.39
N GLY A 132 -17.51 41.29 -11.00
CA GLY A 132 -17.66 40.92 -9.59
C GLY A 132 -16.35 41.09 -8.81
N LEU A 133 -15.23 40.53 -9.30
CA LEU A 133 -13.92 40.67 -8.68
C LEU A 133 -13.43 42.12 -8.63
N GLN A 134 -13.70 42.92 -9.68
CA GLN A 134 -13.36 44.35 -9.69
C GLN A 134 -14.08 45.10 -8.56
N HIS A 135 -15.35 44.78 -8.31
CA HIS A 135 -16.11 45.37 -7.21
C HIS A 135 -15.51 45.01 -5.83
N LEU A 136 -15.08 43.76 -5.62
CA LEU A 136 -14.38 43.34 -4.39
C LEU A 136 -13.02 44.05 -4.25
N HIS A 137 -12.21 44.03 -5.29
CA HIS A 137 -10.83 44.55 -5.30
C HIS A 137 -10.79 46.06 -5.08
N ASN A 138 -11.73 46.82 -5.68
CA ASN A 138 -11.88 48.26 -5.44
C ASN A 138 -12.22 48.57 -3.96
N ASN A 139 -12.96 47.69 -3.28
CA ASN A 139 -13.25 47.78 -1.85
C ASN A 139 -12.16 47.13 -0.96
N ARG A 140 -10.99 46.84 -1.55
CA ARG A 140 -9.82 46.22 -0.88
C ARG A 140 -10.10 44.84 -0.30
N ILE A 141 -11.02 44.08 -0.91
CA ILE A 141 -11.39 42.73 -0.50
C ILE A 141 -10.97 41.73 -1.58
N ILE A 142 -10.41 40.60 -1.15
CA ILE A 142 -9.94 39.49 -2.00
C ILE A 142 -10.77 38.24 -1.71
N HIS A 143 -11.08 37.47 -2.76
CA HIS A 143 -12.07 36.39 -2.70
C HIS A 143 -11.45 35.05 -2.22
N ARG A 144 -10.22 34.76 -2.66
CA ARG A 144 -9.40 33.57 -2.34
C ARG A 144 -9.98 32.21 -2.71
N ASP A 145 -11.17 32.14 -3.30
CA ASP A 145 -11.82 30.87 -3.69
C ASP A 145 -12.66 30.98 -4.97
N VAL A 146 -12.10 31.61 -6.01
CA VAL A 146 -12.74 31.70 -7.33
C VAL A 146 -12.64 30.37 -8.06
N LYS A 147 -13.79 29.71 -8.26
CA LYS A 147 -13.93 28.40 -8.94
C LYS A 147 -15.32 28.30 -9.57
N GLY A 148 -15.53 27.40 -10.53
CA GLY A 148 -16.83 27.26 -11.19
C GLY A 148 -18.00 26.97 -10.23
N ASN A 149 -17.78 26.21 -9.15
CA ASN A 149 -18.81 25.97 -8.13
C ASN A 149 -19.26 27.23 -7.37
N ASN A 150 -18.43 28.29 -7.33
CA ASN A 150 -18.74 29.57 -6.68
C ASN A 150 -19.22 30.65 -7.68
N ILE A 151 -19.50 30.25 -8.92
CA ILE A 151 -20.14 31.09 -9.96
C ILE A 151 -21.53 30.51 -10.23
N LEU A 152 -22.55 31.13 -9.65
CA LEU A 152 -23.94 30.69 -9.81
C LEU A 152 -24.66 31.46 -10.92
N LEU A 153 -25.64 30.80 -11.51
CA LEU A 153 -26.44 31.31 -12.62
C LEU A 153 -27.88 31.58 -12.17
N THR A 154 -28.51 32.60 -12.74
CA THR A 154 -29.96 32.82 -12.64
C THR A 154 -30.66 32.24 -13.87
N THR A 155 -31.95 31.93 -13.76
CA THR A 155 -32.78 31.46 -14.90
C THR A 155 -32.90 32.48 -16.04
N GLU A 156 -32.56 33.75 -15.79
CA GLU A 156 -32.45 34.80 -16.81
C GLU A 156 -31.03 34.89 -17.43
N GLY A 157 -30.14 33.93 -17.17
CA GLY A 157 -28.76 33.94 -17.67
C GLY A 157 -27.82 34.94 -16.99
N GLY A 158 -28.23 35.58 -15.88
CA GLY A 158 -27.33 36.41 -15.06
C GLY A 158 -26.33 35.57 -14.26
N VAL A 159 -25.12 36.10 -14.04
CA VAL A 159 -23.97 35.39 -13.46
C VAL A 159 -23.47 36.09 -12.19
N LYS A 160 -23.34 35.36 -11.07
CA LYS A 160 -23.03 35.91 -9.73
C LYS A 160 -21.94 35.13 -8.99
N LEU A 161 -21.03 35.84 -8.33
CA LEU A 161 -20.07 35.30 -7.37
C LEU A 161 -20.74 35.04 -6.01
N VAL A 162 -20.39 33.91 -5.37
CA VAL A 162 -20.91 33.46 -4.07
C VAL A 162 -19.81 32.91 -3.15
N ASP A 163 -20.20 32.68 -1.88
CA ASP A 163 -19.42 32.09 -0.79
C ASP A 163 -18.19 32.93 -0.37
N PHE A 164 -18.40 33.79 0.63
CA PHE A 164 -17.39 34.74 1.12
C PHE A 164 -16.71 34.27 2.41
N GLY A 165 -16.96 33.04 2.87
CA GLY A 165 -16.43 32.50 4.14
C GLY A 165 -14.91 32.55 4.27
N VAL A 166 -14.17 32.40 3.16
CA VAL A 166 -12.70 32.58 3.14
C VAL A 166 -12.25 33.88 2.47
N SER A 167 -13.15 34.85 2.25
CA SER A 167 -12.77 36.17 1.71
C SER A 167 -12.08 37.04 2.75
N ALA A 168 -11.47 38.15 2.33
CA ALA A 168 -10.52 38.88 3.17
C ALA A 168 -10.37 40.36 2.81
N GLN A 169 -10.52 41.26 3.79
CA GLN A 169 -10.15 42.66 3.65
C GLN A 169 -8.63 42.87 3.83
N LEU A 170 -8.03 43.75 3.02
CA LEU A 170 -6.61 44.11 3.06
C LEU A 170 -6.38 45.30 4.00
N THR A 171 -6.01 44.99 5.26
CA THR A 171 -5.87 45.97 6.35
C THR A 171 -4.44 46.47 6.60
N SER A 172 -3.42 45.76 6.09
CA SER A 172 -2.01 46.16 6.23
C SER A 172 -1.65 47.35 5.35
N ALA A 173 -0.73 48.21 5.83
CA ALA A 173 -0.22 49.39 5.11
C ALA A 173 0.47 49.08 3.76
N ARG A 174 0.73 47.81 3.44
CA ARG A 174 1.25 47.33 2.14
C ARG A 174 0.23 46.55 1.29
N LEU A 175 -1.03 46.42 1.74
CA LEU A 175 -2.11 45.70 1.04
C LEU A 175 -1.78 44.24 0.65
N ARG A 176 -1.07 43.49 1.50
CA ARG A 176 -0.73 42.06 1.30
C ARG A 176 -1.19 41.17 2.45
N ARG A 177 -1.33 39.86 2.21
CA ARG A 177 -1.61 38.80 3.21
C ARG A 177 -0.65 37.60 3.06
N ASN A 178 -0.52 36.78 4.11
CA ASN A 178 0.43 35.66 4.23
C ASN A 178 -0.22 34.33 4.68
N THR A 179 -1.52 34.11 4.42
CA THR A 179 -2.26 32.91 4.85
C THR A 179 -2.56 31.96 3.69
N SER A 180 -2.23 30.67 3.81
CA SER A 180 -2.56 29.65 2.79
C SER A 180 -4.00 29.15 2.97
N VAL A 181 -4.94 29.65 2.16
CA VAL A 181 -6.36 29.23 2.15
C VAL A 181 -6.94 29.29 0.73
N GLY A 182 -7.96 28.47 0.43
CA GLY A 182 -8.63 28.35 -0.88
C GLY A 182 -8.77 26.90 -1.36
N THR A 183 -9.52 26.65 -2.43
CA THR A 183 -9.69 25.27 -2.96
C THR A 183 -8.44 24.80 -3.75
N PRO A 184 -7.78 23.69 -3.38
CA PRO A 184 -6.41 23.35 -3.81
C PRO A 184 -6.05 23.37 -5.31
N PHE A 185 -6.98 23.09 -6.22
CA PHE A 185 -6.69 23.10 -7.66
C PHE A 185 -6.69 24.51 -8.27
N TRP A 186 -7.43 25.45 -7.66
CA TRP A 186 -7.55 26.86 -8.09
C TRP A 186 -6.61 27.79 -7.31
N MET A 187 -5.96 27.30 -6.25
CA MET A 187 -5.00 28.10 -5.46
C MET A 187 -3.79 28.55 -6.30
N ALA A 188 -3.41 29.82 -6.11
CA ALA A 188 -2.28 30.42 -6.79
C ALA A 188 -0.92 30.03 -6.15
N PRO A 189 0.19 29.93 -6.92
CA PRO A 189 1.49 29.52 -6.40
C PRO A 189 1.97 30.32 -5.19
N GLU A 190 1.71 31.64 -5.18
CA GLU A 190 2.09 32.55 -4.10
C GLU A 190 1.27 32.35 -2.81
N VAL A 191 0.02 31.89 -2.92
CA VAL A 191 -0.82 31.54 -1.75
C VAL A 191 -0.30 30.26 -1.11
N ILE A 192 0.04 29.25 -1.93
CA ILE A 192 0.61 27.96 -1.49
C ILE A 192 2.00 28.16 -0.86
N ALA A 193 2.80 29.11 -1.36
CA ALA A 193 4.13 29.40 -0.83
C ALA A 193 4.12 29.88 0.64
N CYS A 194 3.06 30.56 1.07
CA CYS A 194 2.92 31.09 2.43
C CYS A 194 2.88 30.00 3.52
N GLU A 195 2.46 28.78 3.18
CA GLU A 195 2.49 27.62 4.10
C GLU A 195 3.93 27.15 4.40
N GLN A 196 4.88 27.47 3.53
CA GLN A 196 6.26 26.99 3.58
C GLN A 196 7.28 28.08 3.97
N GLN A 197 6.89 29.36 3.91
CA GLN A 197 7.73 30.52 4.22
C GLN A 197 6.90 31.65 4.87
N TYR A 198 7.12 31.90 6.17
CA TYR A 198 6.33 32.85 6.97
C TYR A 198 6.47 34.33 6.52
N ASP A 199 7.57 34.69 5.87
CA ASP A 199 7.82 36.04 5.35
C ASP A 199 7.17 36.31 3.98
N TYR A 200 6.58 35.29 3.34
CA TYR A 200 6.00 35.41 2.01
C TYR A 200 4.60 36.05 2.07
N SER A 201 4.25 36.88 1.07
CA SER A 201 2.94 37.54 1.04
C SER A 201 2.47 37.93 -0.36
N TYR A 202 1.15 37.84 -0.57
CA TYR A 202 0.47 38.03 -1.86
C TYR A 202 -0.58 39.17 -1.81
N ASP A 203 -1.01 39.62 -2.99
CA ASP A 203 -2.07 40.62 -3.18
C ASP A 203 -3.30 40.05 -3.94
N ALA A 204 -4.25 40.90 -4.29
CA ALA A 204 -5.52 40.56 -4.95
C ALA A 204 -5.38 39.78 -6.28
N ARG A 205 -4.19 39.74 -6.88
CA ARG A 205 -3.92 38.97 -8.10
C ARG A 205 -3.95 37.45 -7.89
N CYS A 206 -4.04 36.94 -6.67
CA CYS A 206 -4.35 35.52 -6.42
C CYS A 206 -5.68 35.11 -7.09
N ASP A 207 -6.72 35.96 -7.00
CA ASP A 207 -8.04 35.69 -7.59
C ASP A 207 -7.98 35.60 -9.13
N VAL A 208 -7.03 36.29 -9.77
CA VAL A 208 -6.80 36.25 -11.22
C VAL A 208 -6.25 34.89 -11.67
N TRP A 209 -5.38 34.26 -10.89
CA TRP A 209 -4.91 32.90 -11.18
C TRP A 209 -6.07 31.90 -11.03
N SER A 210 -6.86 32.01 -9.96
CA SER A 210 -8.02 31.15 -9.71
C SER A 210 -9.08 31.30 -10.81
N LEU A 211 -9.30 32.51 -11.33
CA LEU A 211 -10.10 32.75 -12.54
C LEU A 211 -9.48 32.12 -13.80
N GLY A 212 -8.15 32.15 -13.96
CA GLY A 212 -7.45 31.48 -15.07
C GLY A 212 -7.59 29.95 -15.05
N ILE A 213 -7.60 29.34 -13.86
CA ILE A 213 -7.93 27.92 -13.67
C ILE A 213 -9.41 27.67 -13.98
N THR A 214 -10.31 28.54 -13.51
CA THR A 214 -11.74 28.48 -13.82
C THR A 214 -11.99 28.57 -15.33
N ALA A 215 -11.24 29.38 -16.08
CA ALA A 215 -11.36 29.47 -17.53
C ALA A 215 -11.02 28.14 -18.24
N ILE A 216 -10.10 27.33 -17.72
CA ILE A 216 -9.83 25.97 -18.22
C ILE A 216 -10.98 25.02 -17.85
N GLU A 217 -11.49 25.09 -16.60
CA GLU A 217 -12.66 24.34 -16.13
C GLU A 217 -13.91 24.59 -17.00
N LEU A 218 -14.17 25.85 -17.40
CA LEU A 218 -15.27 26.22 -18.31
C LEU A 218 -15.15 25.61 -19.72
N ALA A 219 -13.96 25.19 -20.14
CA ALA A 219 -13.63 24.78 -21.51
C ALA A 219 -13.43 23.26 -21.67
N ASP A 220 -12.72 22.65 -20.72
CA ASP A 220 -12.37 21.22 -20.72
C ASP A 220 -13.17 20.38 -19.72
N GLY A 221 -14.04 21.00 -18.90
CA GLY A 221 -14.99 20.32 -18.01
C GLY A 221 -14.55 20.17 -16.56
N ASP A 222 -13.24 20.09 -16.34
CA ASP A 222 -12.60 19.94 -15.02
C ASP A 222 -11.30 20.76 -14.97
N PRO A 223 -10.87 21.24 -13.79
CA PRO A 223 -9.63 22.01 -13.66
C PRO A 223 -8.38 21.16 -13.98
N PRO A 224 -7.24 21.79 -14.29
CA PRO A 224 -5.97 21.10 -14.41
C PRO A 224 -5.65 20.29 -13.15
N LEU A 225 -5.11 19.08 -13.34
CA LEU A 225 -4.73 18.15 -12.27
C LEU A 225 -5.90 17.55 -11.46
N ALA A 226 -7.17 17.71 -11.87
CA ALA A 226 -8.34 17.11 -11.20
C ALA A 226 -8.21 15.59 -10.94
N GLU A 227 -7.56 14.87 -11.86
CA GLU A 227 -7.25 13.42 -11.76
C GLU A 227 -6.29 13.06 -10.59
N MET A 228 -5.78 14.05 -9.84
CA MET A 228 -4.87 13.85 -8.72
C MET A 228 -5.49 14.27 -7.38
N HIS A 229 -5.11 13.58 -6.29
CA HIS A 229 -5.46 13.99 -4.93
C HIS A 229 -5.08 15.47 -4.66
N PRO A 230 -5.94 16.31 -4.05
CA PRO A 230 -5.72 17.75 -3.89
C PRO A 230 -4.34 18.14 -3.32
N VAL A 231 -3.89 17.45 -2.26
CA VAL A 231 -2.58 17.68 -1.64
C VAL A 231 -1.41 17.42 -2.61
N LYS A 232 -1.55 16.48 -3.57
CA LYS A 232 -0.55 16.25 -4.61
C LYS A 232 -0.55 17.36 -5.67
N ALA A 233 -1.67 18.07 -5.88
CA ALA A 233 -1.73 19.23 -6.75
C ALA A 233 -0.98 20.43 -6.15
N LEU A 234 -1.15 20.71 -4.85
CA LEU A 234 -0.42 21.76 -4.13
C LEU A 234 1.11 21.65 -4.29
N PHE A 235 1.66 20.44 -4.26
CA PHE A 235 3.09 20.23 -4.49
C PHE A 235 3.55 20.35 -5.96
N LYS A 236 2.63 20.28 -6.94
CA LYS A 236 2.94 20.44 -8.36
C LYS A 236 2.68 21.84 -8.90
N ILE A 237 1.66 22.57 -8.43
CA ILE A 237 1.29 23.91 -8.94
C ILE A 237 2.47 24.90 -8.94
N PRO A 238 3.28 25.04 -7.85
CA PRO A 238 4.46 25.89 -7.87
C PRO A 238 5.61 25.37 -8.78
N ARG A 239 5.64 24.08 -9.13
CA ARG A 239 6.81 23.41 -9.76
C ARG A 239 6.64 23.10 -11.25
N ASN A 240 5.47 22.62 -11.67
CA ASN A 240 5.12 22.37 -13.07
C ASN A 240 5.08 23.68 -13.89
N PRO A 241 5.25 23.66 -15.23
CA PRO A 241 4.89 24.82 -16.06
C PRO A 241 3.42 25.21 -15.86
N SER A 242 3.07 26.47 -16.15
CA SER A 242 1.68 26.96 -16.04
C SER A 242 0.73 26.11 -16.88
N PRO A 243 -0.47 25.74 -16.36
CA PRO A 243 -1.43 24.95 -17.10
C PRO A 243 -1.90 25.59 -18.42
N THR A 244 -2.30 24.73 -19.36
CA THR A 244 -2.94 25.10 -20.63
C THR A 244 -4.13 24.17 -20.90
N LEU A 245 -4.98 24.54 -21.85
CA LEU A 245 -6.10 23.72 -22.33
C LEU A 245 -5.65 22.36 -22.83
N ARG A 246 -6.48 21.31 -22.69
CA ARG A 246 -6.20 19.93 -23.11
C ARG A 246 -5.98 19.83 -24.64
N ASN A 247 -6.66 20.66 -25.43
CA ASN A 247 -6.52 20.75 -26.89
C ASN A 247 -6.51 22.22 -27.36
N PRO A 248 -5.38 22.95 -27.28
CA PRO A 248 -5.35 24.39 -27.55
C PRO A 248 -5.80 24.79 -28.97
N ASP A 249 -5.58 23.94 -29.97
CA ASP A 249 -5.96 24.20 -31.37
C ASP A 249 -7.48 24.14 -31.64
N GLN A 250 -8.27 23.67 -30.67
CA GLN A 250 -9.74 23.68 -30.75
C GLN A 250 -10.36 25.02 -30.32
N TRP A 251 -9.53 25.95 -29.85
CA TRP A 251 -9.95 27.23 -29.26
C TRP A 251 -9.25 28.42 -29.95
N CYS A 252 -9.84 29.60 -29.90
CA CYS A 252 -9.25 30.78 -30.51
C CYS A 252 -7.98 31.21 -29.75
N ARG A 253 -7.00 31.75 -30.50
CA ARG A 253 -5.75 32.24 -29.91
C ARG A 253 -5.96 33.33 -28.86
N SER A 254 -7.08 34.06 -28.92
CA SER A 254 -7.44 35.05 -27.90
C SER A 254 -7.77 34.41 -26.56
N PHE A 255 -8.48 33.28 -26.54
CA PHE A 255 -8.83 32.57 -25.31
C PHE A 255 -7.59 31.93 -24.66
N SER A 256 -6.78 31.23 -25.45
CA SER A 256 -5.51 30.67 -24.99
C SER A 256 -4.55 31.75 -24.46
N HIS A 257 -4.54 32.94 -25.07
CA HIS A 257 -3.79 34.10 -24.56
C HIS A 257 -4.36 34.65 -23.26
N PHE A 258 -5.69 34.74 -23.11
CA PHE A 258 -6.33 35.16 -21.85
C PHE A 258 -5.94 34.24 -20.67
N ILE A 259 -5.99 32.91 -20.89
CA ILE A 259 -5.56 31.92 -19.89
C ILE A 259 -4.07 32.08 -19.57
N GLY A 260 -3.22 32.27 -20.59
CA GLY A 260 -1.78 32.51 -20.41
C GLY A 260 -1.47 33.77 -19.59
N GLN A 261 -2.24 34.85 -19.76
CA GLN A 261 -2.12 36.08 -18.96
C GLN A 261 -2.58 35.88 -17.51
N CYS A 262 -3.62 35.08 -17.27
CA CYS A 262 -4.10 34.77 -15.92
C CYS A 262 -3.14 33.86 -15.15
N LEU A 263 -2.48 32.92 -15.83
CA LEU A 263 -1.61 31.89 -15.24
C LEU A 263 -0.11 32.26 -15.25
N ILE A 264 0.21 33.56 -15.20
CA ILE A 264 1.57 34.04 -14.92
C ILE A 264 1.91 33.72 -13.46
N LYS A 265 2.98 32.96 -13.23
CA LYS A 265 3.37 32.52 -11.87
C LYS A 265 3.86 33.64 -10.97
N ASP A 266 4.64 34.55 -11.52
CA ASP A 266 5.03 35.77 -10.81
C ASP A 266 3.79 36.66 -10.68
N PHE A 267 3.27 36.79 -9.45
CA PHE A 267 2.08 37.57 -9.19
C PHE A 267 2.33 39.08 -9.35
N GLU A 268 3.58 39.56 -9.25
CA GLU A 268 3.90 40.97 -9.46
C GLU A 268 3.89 41.32 -10.96
N ALA A 269 4.21 40.36 -11.84
CA ALA A 269 4.06 40.45 -13.29
C ALA A 269 2.65 40.09 -13.81
N ARG A 270 1.80 39.47 -13.00
CA ARG A 270 0.42 39.11 -13.38
C ARG A 270 -0.46 40.36 -13.52
N PRO A 271 -1.30 40.49 -14.56
CA PRO A 271 -2.21 41.62 -14.72
C PRO A 271 -3.29 41.66 -13.63
N SER A 272 -3.77 42.86 -13.31
CA SER A 272 -4.95 43.06 -12.46
C SER A 272 -6.26 42.81 -13.22
N VAL A 273 -7.35 42.60 -12.48
CA VAL A 273 -8.72 42.46 -13.03
C VAL A 273 -9.09 43.61 -13.98
N THR A 274 -8.69 44.84 -13.65
CA THR A 274 -8.88 46.03 -14.52
C THR A 274 -8.20 45.89 -15.89
N HIS A 275 -7.02 45.29 -15.98
CA HIS A 275 -6.33 45.06 -17.26
C HIS A 275 -6.93 43.87 -18.04
N LEU A 276 -7.51 42.88 -17.33
CA LEU A 276 -8.16 41.72 -17.97
C LEU A 276 -9.55 42.01 -18.52
N LEU A 277 -10.29 42.95 -17.94
CA LEU A 277 -11.54 43.49 -18.52
C LEU A 277 -11.29 44.11 -19.91
N GLU A 278 -10.11 44.71 -20.10
CA GLU A 278 -9.71 45.33 -21.36
C GLU A 278 -9.23 44.32 -22.44
N HIS A 279 -9.13 43.03 -22.12
CA HIS A 279 -8.57 41.99 -22.98
C HIS A 279 -9.48 41.65 -24.18
N PRO A 280 -8.93 41.39 -25.40
CA PRO A 280 -9.74 41.12 -26.59
C PRO A 280 -10.76 39.96 -26.45
N PHE A 281 -10.39 38.87 -25.78
CA PHE A 281 -11.31 37.75 -25.51
C PHE A 281 -12.49 38.12 -24.59
N ILE A 282 -12.36 39.15 -23.74
CA ILE A 282 -13.43 39.63 -22.86
C ILE A 282 -14.26 40.69 -23.58
N LYS A 283 -13.61 41.60 -24.32
CA LYS A 283 -14.26 42.61 -25.17
C LYS A 283 -15.12 42.03 -26.30
N GLN A 284 -14.96 40.77 -26.71
CA GLN A 284 -15.84 40.18 -27.73
C GLN A 284 -17.29 39.96 -27.26
N ALA A 285 -17.55 39.99 -25.94
CA ALA A 285 -18.88 39.94 -25.35
C ALA A 285 -19.55 41.33 -25.23
N HIS A 286 -18.76 42.41 -25.07
CA HIS A 286 -19.26 43.78 -24.94
C HIS A 286 -20.22 44.14 -26.09
N GLY A 287 -21.38 44.70 -25.75
CA GLY A 287 -22.40 45.08 -26.73
C GLY A 287 -23.16 43.91 -27.38
N LYS A 288 -22.85 42.66 -27.02
CA LYS A 288 -23.63 41.45 -27.36
C LYS A 288 -24.27 40.79 -26.14
N GLU A 289 -24.03 41.34 -24.95
CA GLU A 289 -24.44 40.80 -23.65
C GLU A 289 -25.90 40.35 -23.58
N VAL A 290 -26.84 41.13 -24.14
CA VAL A 290 -28.28 40.77 -24.12
C VAL A 290 -28.54 39.46 -24.88
N ALA A 291 -27.93 39.28 -26.05
CA ALA A 291 -28.10 38.08 -26.87
C ALA A 291 -27.40 36.85 -26.26
N VAL A 292 -26.20 37.03 -25.69
CA VAL A 292 -25.45 35.94 -25.05
C VAL A 292 -26.10 35.53 -23.72
N ARG A 293 -26.64 36.48 -22.95
CA ARG A 293 -27.46 36.23 -21.76
C ARG A 293 -28.72 35.44 -22.09
N GLN A 294 -29.41 35.77 -23.19
CA GLN A 294 -30.57 35.01 -23.67
C GLN A 294 -30.17 33.58 -24.09
N GLN A 295 -29.04 33.39 -24.79
CA GLN A 295 -28.52 32.06 -25.11
C GLN A 295 -28.23 31.23 -23.85
N LEU A 296 -27.62 31.84 -22.83
CA LEU A 296 -27.35 31.18 -21.55
C LEU A 296 -28.65 30.83 -20.79
N ALA A 297 -29.67 31.70 -20.83
CA ALA A 297 -30.98 31.41 -20.25
C ALA A 297 -31.67 30.20 -20.91
N THR A 298 -31.63 30.08 -22.24
CA THR A 298 -32.18 28.92 -22.96
C THR A 298 -31.49 27.61 -22.56
N LEU A 299 -30.15 27.61 -22.48
CA LEU A 299 -29.36 26.43 -22.08
C LEU A 299 -29.69 25.96 -20.65
N ILE A 300 -30.02 26.89 -19.74
CA ILE A 300 -30.46 26.57 -18.37
C ILE A 300 -31.86 25.94 -18.37
N GLN A 301 -32.79 26.42 -19.22
CA GLN A 301 -34.15 25.86 -19.31
C GLN A 301 -34.14 24.43 -19.87
N GLU A 302 -33.34 24.17 -20.92
CA GLU A 302 -33.14 22.83 -21.52
C GLU A 302 -32.54 21.78 -20.56
N GLN A 303 -32.10 22.18 -19.36
CA GLN A 303 -31.61 21.27 -18.32
C GLN A 303 -32.73 20.76 -17.39
N GLN A 304 -33.83 21.51 -17.22
CA GLN A 304 -34.76 21.29 -16.10
C GLN A 304 -35.93 20.32 -16.39
N GLU A 305 -36.28 20.05 -17.66
CA GLU A 305 -37.52 19.35 -18.01
C GLU A 305 -37.48 17.80 -17.91
N ILE A 306 -36.31 17.18 -17.70
CA ILE A 306 -36.07 15.77 -18.11
C ILE A 306 -36.47 14.69 -17.06
N GLY A 307 -36.64 15.02 -15.77
CA GLY A 307 -36.66 14.00 -14.69
C GLY A 307 -37.99 13.77 -13.94
N CYS A 308 -38.81 12.76 -14.29
CA CYS A 308 -39.86 12.25 -13.39
C CYS A 308 -40.47 10.84 -13.71
N LYS A 309 -40.85 10.10 -12.63
CA LYS A 309 -41.80 8.94 -12.51
C LYS A 309 -41.26 7.48 -12.50
N THR A 310 -41.63 6.70 -11.48
CA THR A 310 -41.51 5.21 -11.38
C THR A 310 -42.39 4.60 -10.24
N LYS A 311 -42.75 3.30 -10.32
CA LYS A 311 -43.33 2.36 -9.30
C LYS A 311 -43.84 1.06 -10.01
N THR A 312 -43.98 -0.17 -9.49
CA THR A 312 -43.51 -0.96 -8.29
C THR A 312 -43.90 -2.46 -8.42
N ARG A 313 -43.41 -3.36 -7.52
CA ARG A 313 -44.07 -4.57 -6.92
C ARG A 313 -43.54 -6.00 -7.26
N HIS A 314 -43.00 -6.72 -6.23
CA HIS A 314 -43.09 -8.15 -5.79
C HIS A 314 -43.17 -9.33 -6.82
N GLU A 315 -42.72 -10.60 -6.62
CA GLU A 315 -41.96 -11.33 -5.56
C GLU A 315 -41.60 -12.79 -5.99
N ARG A 316 -40.76 -13.49 -5.19
CA ARG A 316 -40.79 -14.93 -4.77
C ARG A 316 -39.44 -15.71 -4.75
N ILE A 317 -39.47 -16.92 -4.18
CA ILE A 317 -38.37 -17.65 -3.53
C ILE A 317 -38.37 -19.12 -3.97
N ASN A 318 -37.19 -19.76 -4.09
CA ASN A 318 -37.01 -21.15 -3.64
C ASN A 318 -35.52 -21.48 -3.35
N THR A 319 -35.28 -22.59 -2.64
CA THR A 319 -34.02 -22.91 -1.94
C THR A 319 -33.42 -24.27 -2.34
N ARG A 320 -32.14 -24.51 -2.00
CA ARG A 320 -31.61 -25.82 -1.52
C ARG A 320 -30.32 -25.62 -0.72
N LYS A 321 -30.05 -26.51 0.25
CA LYS A 321 -28.93 -26.41 1.23
C LYS A 321 -27.73 -27.27 0.82
N THR A 322 -26.58 -26.96 1.41
CA THR A 322 -25.37 -27.81 1.46
C THR A 322 -25.07 -28.18 2.93
N LEU A 323 -24.13 -29.09 3.17
CA LEU A 323 -23.76 -29.64 4.48
C LEU A 323 -23.21 -28.58 5.46
N ILE A 324 -23.38 -28.85 6.76
CA ILE A 324 -23.03 -27.95 7.87
C ILE A 324 -21.89 -28.57 8.69
N ILE A 325 -20.91 -27.74 9.06
CA ILE A 325 -20.13 -27.89 10.29
C ILE A 325 -20.68 -26.82 11.24
N GLU A 326 -20.88 -27.14 12.51
CA GLU A 326 -21.60 -26.26 13.45
C GLU A 326 -20.78 -25.01 13.79
N SER A 327 -21.14 -23.88 13.16
CA SER A 327 -20.71 -22.54 13.54
C SER A 327 -21.40 -22.13 14.83
N SER A 328 -20.67 -21.55 15.79
CA SER A 328 -21.34 -20.92 16.93
C SER A 328 -22.08 -19.65 16.46
N PRO A 329 -23.28 -19.32 16.99
CA PRO A 329 -23.98 -18.10 16.60
C PRO A 329 -23.23 -16.82 17.02
N ASP A 330 -22.32 -16.94 17.98
CA ASP A 330 -21.72 -15.83 18.72
C ASP A 330 -20.30 -15.44 18.23
N ASP A 331 -19.85 -15.92 17.06
CA ASP A 331 -18.45 -15.72 16.58
C ASP A 331 -18.05 -14.24 16.28
N ASP A 332 -19.00 -13.30 16.30
CA ASP A 332 -18.80 -11.85 16.11
C ASP A 332 -19.56 -11.06 17.18
N LEU A 333 -18.87 -10.20 17.95
CA LEU A 333 -19.46 -9.42 19.05
C LEU A 333 -20.59 -8.48 18.58
N VAL A 334 -20.64 -8.14 17.28
CA VAL A 334 -21.71 -7.33 16.70
C VAL A 334 -23.08 -8.02 16.74
N ASN A 335 -23.11 -9.36 16.80
CA ASN A 335 -24.34 -10.15 16.84
C ASN A 335 -24.95 -10.29 18.25
N LEU A 336 -24.24 -9.88 19.31
CA LEU A 336 -24.71 -10.02 20.69
C LEU A 336 -26.01 -9.21 20.92
N GLU A 337 -27.03 -9.84 21.51
CA GLU A 337 -28.30 -9.18 21.82
C GLU A 337 -28.08 -7.97 22.73
N PHE A 338 -27.48 -8.22 23.90
CA PHE A 338 -27.10 -7.23 24.91
C PHE A 338 -25.65 -6.79 24.70
N LEU A 339 -25.39 -5.49 24.78
CA LEU A 339 -24.06 -4.90 24.56
C LEU A 339 -23.61 -4.14 25.81
N ASP A 340 -22.83 -4.83 26.63
CA ASP A 340 -22.22 -4.32 27.85
C ASP A 340 -20.85 -5.00 28.09
N GLU A 341 -20.03 -4.41 28.97
CA GLU A 341 -18.67 -4.88 29.22
C GLU A 341 -18.63 -6.30 29.84
N GLU A 342 -19.59 -6.65 30.70
CA GLU A 342 -19.62 -7.94 31.40
C GLU A 342 -20.11 -9.07 30.49
N THR A 343 -21.04 -8.80 29.58
CA THR A 343 -21.41 -9.72 28.49
C THR A 343 -20.22 -9.93 27.54
N ILE A 344 -19.56 -8.87 27.06
CA ILE A 344 -18.37 -8.99 26.18
C ILE A 344 -17.28 -9.83 26.85
N ILE A 345 -16.91 -9.50 28.08
CA ILE A 345 -15.79 -10.20 28.73
C ILE A 345 -16.13 -11.63 29.15
N SER A 346 -17.38 -11.91 29.52
CA SER A 346 -17.83 -13.30 29.79
C SER A 346 -17.83 -14.16 28.54
N HIS A 347 -18.23 -13.57 27.41
CA HIS A 347 -18.17 -14.22 26.10
C HIS A 347 -16.70 -14.50 25.67
N LEU A 348 -15.81 -13.50 25.78
CA LEU A 348 -14.38 -13.68 25.47
C LEU A 348 -13.69 -14.68 26.42
N HIS A 349 -14.11 -14.74 27.69
CA HIS A 349 -13.63 -15.73 28.66
C HIS A 349 -14.02 -17.15 28.25
N LYS A 350 -15.31 -17.40 27.99
CA LYS A 350 -15.81 -18.70 27.49
C LYS A 350 -15.06 -19.14 26.23
N ARG A 351 -14.88 -18.25 25.26
CA ARG A 351 -14.13 -18.56 24.02
C ARG A 351 -12.66 -18.90 24.29
N TYR A 352 -12.01 -18.22 25.24
CA TYR A 352 -10.64 -18.52 25.64
C TYR A 352 -10.52 -19.91 26.28
N ASP A 353 -11.47 -20.29 27.14
CA ASP A 353 -11.55 -21.62 27.73
C ASP A 353 -11.79 -22.72 26.67
N GLU A 354 -12.58 -22.42 25.63
CA GLU A 354 -12.81 -23.25 24.43
C GLU A 354 -11.66 -23.18 23.40
N LEU A 355 -10.51 -22.58 23.75
CA LEU A 355 -9.34 -22.33 22.91
C LEU A 355 -9.58 -21.49 21.63
N GLN A 356 -10.75 -20.87 21.51
CA GLN A 356 -11.12 -19.94 20.43
C GLN A 356 -10.54 -18.55 20.68
N VAL A 357 -9.21 -18.44 20.59
CA VAL A 357 -8.43 -17.20 20.82
C VAL A 357 -8.79 -16.02 19.92
N TYR A 358 -9.53 -16.25 18.84
CA TYR A 358 -9.95 -15.24 17.88
C TYR A 358 -11.44 -14.97 17.98
N THR A 359 -11.83 -13.69 17.95
CA THR A 359 -13.23 -13.24 17.96
C THR A 359 -13.38 -12.03 17.05
N TYR A 360 -14.48 -11.93 16.31
CA TYR A 360 -14.72 -10.81 15.40
C TYR A 360 -15.41 -9.61 16.07
N VAL A 361 -15.16 -8.43 15.50
CA VAL A 361 -15.93 -7.19 15.76
C VAL A 361 -16.18 -6.49 14.43
N GLY A 362 -17.27 -6.83 13.74
CA GLY A 362 -17.66 -6.19 12.48
C GLY A 362 -16.69 -6.53 11.35
N ASP A 363 -15.60 -5.80 11.17
CA ASP A 363 -14.48 -6.12 10.25
C ASP A 363 -13.10 -6.13 10.92
N ILE A 364 -13.08 -5.98 12.25
CA ILE A 364 -11.88 -5.99 13.10
C ILE A 364 -11.74 -7.37 13.75
N LEU A 365 -10.51 -7.80 14.02
CA LEU A 365 -10.20 -9.06 14.71
C LEU A 365 -9.64 -8.80 16.11
N ILE A 366 -10.26 -9.38 17.14
CA ILE A 366 -9.66 -9.54 18.46
C ILE A 366 -8.86 -10.85 18.48
N ALA A 367 -7.65 -10.80 19.04
CA ALA A 367 -6.77 -11.94 19.23
C ALA A 367 -6.25 -11.99 20.67
N LEU A 368 -6.67 -12.99 21.46
CA LEU A 368 -6.17 -13.21 22.82
C LEU A 368 -4.92 -14.10 22.78
N ASN A 369 -3.86 -13.74 23.51
CA ASN A 369 -2.64 -14.56 23.53
C ASN A 369 -2.87 -15.90 24.28
N PRO A 370 -2.79 -17.08 23.63
CA PRO A 370 -2.94 -18.37 24.33
C PRO A 370 -1.80 -18.69 25.30
N PHE A 371 -0.62 -18.05 25.15
CA PHE A 371 0.66 -18.46 25.77
C PHE A 371 1.05 -19.93 25.51
N GLN A 372 0.45 -20.59 24.51
CA GLN A 372 0.77 -21.94 24.06
C GLN A 372 0.56 -22.08 22.55
N ASN A 373 1.23 -23.06 21.93
CA ASN A 373 1.09 -23.34 20.51
C ASN A 373 -0.24 -24.04 20.19
N LEU A 374 -0.98 -23.51 19.21
CA LEU A 374 -2.24 -24.08 18.72
C LEU A 374 -2.06 -24.67 17.32
N SER A 375 -2.74 -25.78 17.03
CA SER A 375 -2.65 -26.52 15.75
C SER A 375 -3.34 -25.82 14.55
N ILE A 376 -4.04 -24.71 14.81
CA ILE A 376 -4.85 -23.93 13.85
C ILE A 376 -4.03 -23.19 12.77
N TYR A 377 -2.71 -23.13 12.90
CA TYR A 377 -1.82 -22.40 11.97
C TYR A 377 -1.25 -23.25 10.83
N SER A 378 -1.76 -24.47 10.63
CA SER A 378 -1.21 -25.41 9.64
C SER A 378 -1.48 -24.98 8.17
N PRO A 379 -0.71 -25.52 7.20
CA PRO A 379 -0.99 -25.32 5.77
C PRO A 379 -2.35 -25.87 5.30
N GLN A 380 -3.04 -26.67 6.12
CA GLN A 380 -4.41 -27.11 5.84
C GLN A 380 -5.41 -25.99 6.19
N PHE A 381 -5.26 -25.33 7.34
CA PHE A 381 -6.04 -24.14 7.68
C PHE A 381 -5.78 -22.99 6.69
N SER A 382 -4.54 -22.84 6.20
CA SER A 382 -4.26 -21.88 5.10
C SER A 382 -4.99 -22.20 3.79
N LYS A 383 -5.46 -23.44 3.55
CA LYS A 383 -6.39 -23.74 2.45
C LYS A 383 -7.84 -23.47 2.84
N LEU A 384 -8.22 -23.78 4.09
CA LEU A 384 -9.57 -23.60 4.63
C LEU A 384 -10.06 -22.14 4.58
N TYR A 385 -9.16 -21.17 4.80
CA TYR A 385 -9.47 -19.74 4.73
C TYR A 385 -9.24 -19.09 3.35
N HIS A 386 -8.69 -19.81 2.36
CA HIS A 386 -8.34 -19.20 1.06
C HIS A 386 -9.59 -18.92 0.21
N GLY A 387 -10.02 -17.66 0.18
CA GLY A 387 -11.18 -17.22 -0.60
C GLY A 387 -12.50 -17.85 -0.16
N VAL A 388 -12.59 -18.37 1.06
CA VAL A 388 -13.82 -18.94 1.65
C VAL A 388 -14.60 -17.84 2.37
N LYS A 389 -15.90 -18.06 2.68
CA LYS A 389 -16.67 -17.08 3.44
C LYS A 389 -16.16 -16.96 4.86
N ARG A 390 -16.34 -15.78 5.43
CA ARG A 390 -16.12 -15.51 6.85
C ARG A 390 -17.19 -16.15 7.73
N ALA A 391 -18.39 -16.36 7.20
CA ALA A 391 -19.47 -17.09 7.87
C ALA A 391 -19.41 -18.62 7.63
N GLU A 392 -18.43 -19.14 6.88
CA GLU A 392 -18.24 -20.60 6.69
C GLU A 392 -17.14 -21.20 7.58
N ASN A 393 -16.39 -20.36 8.30
CA ASN A 393 -15.31 -20.76 9.20
C ASN A 393 -15.32 -19.89 10.47
N PRO A 394 -14.80 -20.38 11.61
CA PRO A 394 -14.65 -19.55 12.81
C PRO A 394 -13.65 -18.40 12.61
N PRO A 395 -13.61 -17.40 13.51
CA PRO A 395 -12.69 -16.28 13.42
C PRO A 395 -11.23 -16.72 13.42
N HIS A 396 -10.42 -16.14 12.53
CA HIS A 396 -9.01 -16.48 12.42
C HIS A 396 -8.16 -15.39 11.77
N ILE A 397 -6.89 -15.31 12.16
CA ILE A 397 -5.91 -14.36 11.59
C ILE A 397 -5.70 -14.55 10.07
N PHE A 398 -5.80 -15.79 9.58
CA PHE A 398 -5.73 -16.08 8.14
C PHE A 398 -6.91 -15.48 7.36
N ALA A 399 -8.10 -15.37 7.95
CA ALA A 399 -9.24 -14.74 7.30
C ALA A 399 -9.02 -13.23 7.09
N THR A 400 -8.37 -12.54 8.04
CA THR A 400 -7.97 -11.13 7.88
C THR A 400 -6.91 -10.98 6.78
N ALA A 401 -5.96 -11.92 6.70
CA ALA A 401 -4.94 -11.91 5.65
C ALA A 401 -5.51 -12.22 4.24
N ASP A 402 -6.45 -13.15 4.10
CA ASP A 402 -7.17 -13.35 2.82
C ASP A 402 -8.08 -12.15 2.51
N ALA A 403 -8.81 -11.58 3.47
CA ALA A 403 -9.63 -10.38 3.25
C ALA A 403 -8.81 -9.21 2.69
N ALA A 404 -7.62 -8.94 3.23
CA ALA A 404 -6.69 -7.94 2.69
C ALA A 404 -6.18 -8.33 1.28
N TYR A 405 -5.75 -9.58 1.09
CA TYR A 405 -5.25 -10.07 -0.21
C TYR A 405 -6.31 -10.01 -1.33
N GLN A 406 -7.52 -10.52 -1.07
CA GLN A 406 -8.64 -10.45 -2.01
C GLN A 406 -9.03 -8.99 -2.29
N SER A 407 -8.96 -8.11 -1.29
CA SER A 407 -9.21 -6.67 -1.48
C SER A 407 -8.17 -6.04 -2.40
N MET A 408 -6.87 -6.27 -2.16
CA MET A 408 -5.79 -5.82 -3.04
C MET A 408 -6.00 -6.28 -4.49
N VAL A 409 -6.24 -7.58 -4.70
CA VAL A 409 -6.38 -8.18 -6.05
C VAL A 409 -7.68 -7.74 -6.75
N THR A 410 -8.78 -7.51 -6.03
CA THR A 410 -10.08 -7.20 -6.65
C THR A 410 -10.39 -5.70 -6.75
N PHE A 411 -9.71 -4.85 -5.96
CA PHE A 411 -9.87 -3.38 -6.03
C PHE A 411 -8.65 -2.66 -6.64
N CYS A 412 -7.52 -3.35 -6.87
CA CYS A 412 -6.27 -2.74 -7.34
C CYS A 412 -5.81 -1.55 -6.48
N LYS A 413 -5.94 -1.69 -5.15
CA LYS A 413 -5.57 -0.69 -4.14
C LYS A 413 -4.66 -1.32 -3.09
N ASP A 414 -3.63 -0.60 -2.68
CA ASP A 414 -2.75 -0.99 -1.57
C ASP A 414 -3.55 -1.19 -0.27
N GLN A 415 -3.03 -2.05 0.61
CA GLN A 415 -3.67 -2.44 1.87
C GLN A 415 -2.66 -2.27 3.02
N CYS A 416 -3.14 -2.02 4.24
CA CYS A 416 -2.32 -1.92 5.44
C CYS A 416 -2.96 -2.72 6.58
N ILE A 417 -2.27 -3.74 7.11
CA ILE A 417 -2.72 -4.49 8.28
C ILE A 417 -1.99 -3.94 9.52
N ILE A 418 -2.77 -3.44 10.48
CA ILE A 418 -2.29 -2.71 11.64
C ILE A 418 -2.56 -3.54 12.89
N ILE A 419 -1.51 -3.95 13.58
CA ILE A 419 -1.56 -4.84 14.74
C ILE A 419 -1.21 -4.03 15.99
N SER A 420 -2.09 -4.05 16.99
CA SER A 420 -1.98 -3.18 18.18
C SER A 420 -2.37 -3.89 19.47
N GLY A 421 -1.84 -3.43 20.61
CA GLY A 421 -1.99 -4.09 21.91
C GLY A 421 -0.75 -3.92 22.80
N GLU A 422 -0.86 -4.31 24.07
CA GLU A 422 0.22 -4.22 25.08
C GLU A 422 1.48 -5.04 24.75
N SER A 423 2.56 -4.80 25.49
CA SER A 423 3.78 -5.61 25.40
C SER A 423 3.51 -7.04 25.91
N GLY A 424 3.85 -8.05 25.10
CA GLY A 424 3.51 -9.46 25.35
C GLY A 424 2.12 -9.92 24.85
N ALA A 425 1.31 -9.06 24.22
CA ALA A 425 -0.03 -9.42 23.75
C ALA A 425 -0.09 -10.31 22.47
N GLY A 426 1.06 -10.68 21.87
CA GLY A 426 1.10 -11.55 20.67
C GLY A 426 1.09 -10.84 19.31
N LYS A 427 1.51 -9.57 19.25
CA LYS A 427 1.54 -8.77 18.00
C LYS A 427 2.48 -9.35 16.93
N THR A 428 3.73 -9.63 17.30
CA THR A 428 4.76 -10.17 16.39
C THR A 428 4.41 -11.55 15.84
N GLU A 429 3.83 -12.42 16.66
CA GLU A 429 3.28 -13.72 16.22
C GLU A 429 2.13 -13.52 15.21
N SER A 430 1.21 -12.61 15.49
CA SER A 430 0.12 -12.26 14.57
C SER A 430 0.67 -11.72 13.23
N ALA A 431 1.72 -10.90 13.28
CA ALA A 431 2.42 -10.41 12.09
C ALA A 431 3.08 -11.55 11.30
N HIS A 432 3.76 -12.48 11.98
CA HIS A 432 4.36 -13.67 11.36
C HIS A 432 3.31 -14.51 10.63
N LEU A 433 2.19 -14.80 11.30
CA LEU A 433 1.09 -15.60 10.75
C LEU A 433 0.42 -14.93 9.53
N ILE A 434 0.30 -13.60 9.55
CA ILE A 434 -0.15 -12.82 8.38
C ILE A 434 0.83 -12.97 7.21
N VAL A 435 2.14 -12.80 7.43
CA VAL A 435 3.17 -12.97 6.38
C VAL A 435 3.15 -14.40 5.82
N GLN A 436 3.12 -15.41 6.68
CA GLN A 436 3.03 -16.82 6.32
C GLN A 436 1.83 -17.08 5.38
N HIS A 437 0.66 -16.53 5.71
CA HIS A 437 -0.54 -16.70 4.92
C HIS A 437 -0.50 -15.91 3.60
N LEU A 438 -0.10 -14.64 3.61
CA LEU A 438 0.04 -13.82 2.40
C LEU A 438 1.05 -14.42 1.40
N THR A 439 2.16 -14.99 1.89
CA THR A 439 3.15 -15.68 1.05
C THR A 439 2.62 -17.01 0.48
N PHE A 440 1.66 -17.66 1.16
CA PHE A 440 0.94 -18.82 0.63
C PHE A 440 -0.10 -18.40 -0.44
N LEU A 441 -0.95 -17.42 -0.13
CA LEU A 441 -2.00 -16.89 -1.01
C LEU A 441 -1.43 -16.37 -2.33
N GLY A 442 -0.37 -15.56 -2.24
CA GLY A 442 0.28 -14.93 -3.38
C GLY A 442 1.20 -15.83 -4.20
N LYS A 443 1.06 -17.17 -4.09
CA LYS A 443 1.60 -18.19 -5.02
C LYS A 443 3.00 -17.84 -5.56
N ALA A 444 3.96 -17.63 -4.66
CA ALA A 444 5.32 -17.25 -5.03
C ALA A 444 5.94 -18.29 -5.99
N ASN A 445 6.00 -17.96 -7.29
CA ASN A 445 6.45 -18.86 -8.35
C ASN A 445 7.89 -19.34 -8.14
N ASN A 446 8.69 -18.57 -7.42
CA ASN A 446 10.03 -18.94 -6.99
C ASN A 446 9.99 -19.38 -5.51
N ARG A 447 10.18 -20.67 -5.26
CA ARG A 447 10.21 -21.27 -3.92
C ARG A 447 11.22 -20.57 -2.99
N THR A 448 12.38 -20.18 -3.52
CA THR A 448 13.43 -19.52 -2.73
C THR A 448 12.99 -18.15 -2.24
N LEU A 449 12.20 -17.38 -3.01
CA LEU A 449 11.70 -16.07 -2.56
C LEU A 449 10.74 -16.20 -1.37
N ARG A 450 9.89 -17.23 -1.36
CA ARG A 450 9.04 -17.55 -0.21
C ARG A 450 9.87 -17.88 1.02
N GLU A 451 10.87 -18.75 0.86
CA GLU A 451 11.75 -19.17 1.96
C GLU A 451 12.55 -17.96 2.51
N LYS A 452 13.09 -17.10 1.63
CA LYS A 452 13.74 -15.83 2.01
C LYS A 452 12.84 -14.91 2.82
N ILE A 453 11.62 -14.64 2.37
CA ILE A 453 10.70 -13.71 3.06
C ILE A 453 10.38 -14.20 4.49
N LEU A 454 10.27 -15.50 4.71
CA LEU A 454 9.96 -16.06 6.03
C LEU A 454 11.18 -16.06 6.97
N GLN A 455 12.39 -16.39 6.46
CA GLN A 455 13.62 -16.39 7.25
C GLN A 455 14.11 -15.00 7.68
N VAL A 456 13.56 -13.93 7.08
CA VAL A 456 13.88 -12.54 7.46
C VAL A 456 13.31 -12.16 8.83
N ASN A 457 12.20 -12.77 9.27
CA ASN A 457 11.63 -12.48 10.59
C ASN A 457 12.59 -12.87 11.73
N PRO A 458 13.04 -14.14 11.88
CA PRO A 458 14.01 -14.54 12.90
C PRO A 458 15.31 -13.71 12.87
N LEU A 459 15.84 -13.40 11.67
CA LEU A 459 17.07 -12.62 11.55
C LEU A 459 16.92 -11.20 12.11
N VAL A 460 15.85 -10.48 11.74
CA VAL A 460 15.64 -9.12 12.23
C VAL A 460 15.25 -9.13 13.72
N GLU A 461 14.52 -10.14 14.19
CA GLU A 461 14.17 -10.30 15.61
C GLU A 461 15.39 -10.56 16.49
N ALA A 462 16.39 -11.34 16.05
CA ALA A 462 17.62 -11.53 16.83
C ALA A 462 18.38 -10.22 17.10
N PHE A 463 18.37 -9.27 16.15
CA PHE A 463 19.01 -7.95 16.29
C PHE A 463 18.05 -6.83 16.78
N GLY A 464 16.74 -7.07 16.80
CA GLY A 464 15.72 -6.07 17.12
C GLY A 464 14.93 -6.34 18.40
N ASN A 465 14.94 -7.57 18.91
CA ASN A 465 14.20 -7.97 20.09
C ASN A 465 15.13 -8.25 21.29
N ALA A 466 14.58 -8.14 22.49
CA ALA A 466 15.26 -8.44 23.75
C ALA A 466 14.29 -8.95 24.82
N CYS A 467 14.83 -9.61 25.85
CA CYS A 467 14.08 -9.99 27.04
C CYS A 467 13.92 -8.78 27.97
N THR A 468 12.66 -8.50 28.33
CA THR A 468 12.20 -7.44 29.23
C THR A 468 11.49 -8.05 30.43
N ALA A 469 11.24 -7.26 31.47
CA ALA A 469 10.48 -7.73 32.64
C ALA A 469 9.08 -8.28 32.28
N ILE A 470 8.47 -7.82 31.17
CA ILE A 470 7.09 -8.15 30.79
C ILE A 470 7.00 -9.18 29.64
N ASN A 471 8.01 -9.27 28.77
CA ASN A 471 8.05 -10.19 27.63
C ASN A 471 9.51 -10.61 27.29
N ASP A 472 9.76 -11.90 27.07
CA ASP A 472 11.09 -12.44 26.77
C ASP A 472 11.55 -12.24 25.33
N ASN A 473 10.62 -12.12 24.37
CA ASN A 473 10.90 -11.77 22.97
C ASN A 473 10.19 -10.45 22.65
N SER A 474 10.65 -9.35 23.25
CA SER A 474 10.06 -8.01 23.07
C SER A 474 10.77 -7.25 21.98
N SER A 475 10.08 -6.93 20.88
CA SER A 475 10.60 -6.02 19.86
C SER A 475 10.90 -4.65 20.46
N ARG A 476 12.15 -4.20 20.31
CA ARG A 476 12.66 -2.90 20.78
C ARG A 476 12.87 -1.92 19.63
N PHE A 477 12.11 -2.11 18.55
CA PHE A 477 12.03 -1.26 17.36
C PHE A 477 10.65 -1.42 16.71
N GLY A 478 10.25 -0.47 15.86
CA GLY A 478 9.06 -0.57 15.02
C GLY A 478 9.38 -1.11 13.63
N LYS A 479 8.53 -2.01 13.12
CA LYS A 479 8.72 -2.79 11.89
C LYS A 479 7.53 -2.59 10.96
N TYR A 480 7.77 -1.99 9.79
CA TYR A 480 6.77 -1.94 8.71
C TYR A 480 7.23 -2.78 7.53
N LEU A 481 6.53 -3.88 7.26
CA LEU A 481 6.83 -4.82 6.19
C LEU A 481 5.89 -4.61 5.00
N GLU A 482 6.43 -4.12 3.90
CA GLU A 482 5.76 -3.94 2.61
C GLU A 482 5.94 -5.21 1.78
N MET A 483 4.93 -6.09 1.75
CA MET A 483 4.89 -7.22 0.81
C MET A 483 4.42 -6.74 -0.57
N LYS A 484 5.16 -7.09 -1.63
CA LYS A 484 4.91 -6.61 -2.99
C LYS A 484 4.35 -7.69 -3.89
N PHE A 485 3.31 -7.33 -4.65
CA PHE A 485 2.57 -8.23 -5.53
C PHE A 485 2.43 -7.66 -6.95
N THR A 486 2.25 -8.55 -7.92
CA THR A 486 1.69 -8.17 -9.23
C THR A 486 0.20 -7.81 -9.10
N PRO A 487 -0.40 -7.13 -10.09
CA PRO A 487 -1.87 -6.98 -10.20
C PRO A 487 -2.61 -8.33 -10.31
N THR A 488 -1.91 -9.41 -10.70
CA THR A 488 -2.43 -10.79 -10.70
C THR A 488 -2.29 -11.49 -9.34
N GLY A 489 -1.84 -10.78 -8.29
CA GLY A 489 -1.73 -11.29 -6.92
C GLY A 489 -0.52 -12.17 -6.63
N ALA A 490 0.49 -12.24 -7.51
CA ALA A 490 1.69 -13.04 -7.28
C ALA A 490 2.75 -12.24 -6.51
N VAL A 491 3.37 -12.80 -5.46
CA VAL A 491 4.46 -12.15 -4.71
C VAL A 491 5.68 -11.95 -5.62
N ILE A 492 6.18 -10.71 -5.69
CA ILE A 492 7.40 -10.35 -6.46
C ILE A 492 8.57 -9.96 -5.57
N GLY A 493 8.34 -9.66 -4.29
CA GLY A 493 9.37 -9.25 -3.34
C GLY A 493 8.79 -8.70 -2.05
N ALA A 494 9.66 -8.19 -1.18
CA ALA A 494 9.25 -7.49 0.04
C ALA A 494 10.27 -6.40 0.44
N LYS A 495 9.86 -5.50 1.33
CA LYS A 495 10.71 -4.43 1.87
C LYS A 495 10.35 -4.15 3.32
N ILE A 496 11.34 -4.02 4.19
CA ILE A 496 11.19 -3.63 5.60
C ILE A 496 11.62 -2.17 5.76
N SER A 497 10.79 -1.39 6.45
CA SER A 497 11.17 -0.10 7.04
C SER A 497 11.33 -0.28 8.55
N GLU A 498 12.51 0.08 9.08
CA GLU A 498 12.84 0.08 10.50
C GLU A 498 12.57 1.46 11.12
N TYR A 499 12.16 1.49 12.38
CA TYR A 499 11.95 2.71 13.15
C TYR A 499 12.37 2.53 14.61
N LEU A 500 12.88 3.59 15.24
CA LEU A 500 12.91 3.72 16.71
C LEU A 500 13.59 2.56 17.48
N LEU A 501 14.76 2.09 17.02
CA LEU A 501 15.56 1.10 17.74
C LEU A 501 16.03 1.64 19.10
N GLU A 502 15.81 0.89 20.17
CA GLU A 502 16.23 1.19 21.56
C GLU A 502 17.76 1.02 21.77
N LYS A 503 18.57 1.85 21.07
CA LYS A 503 20.04 1.74 21.04
C LYS A 503 20.69 1.72 22.43
N SER A 504 20.11 2.40 23.42
CA SER A 504 20.63 2.45 24.80
C SER A 504 20.69 1.07 25.48
N ARG A 505 19.86 0.11 25.07
CA ARG A 505 19.91 -1.28 25.54
C ARG A 505 21.25 -1.96 25.26
N VAL A 506 21.98 -1.52 24.23
CA VAL A 506 23.32 -2.05 23.88
C VAL A 506 24.31 -1.88 25.03
N ILE A 507 24.26 -0.74 25.74
CA ILE A 507 25.25 -0.35 26.75
C ILE A 507 24.78 -0.62 28.19
N LYS A 508 23.45 -0.63 28.43
CA LYS A 508 22.87 -0.72 29.77
C LYS A 508 21.44 -1.24 29.74
N GLN A 509 21.11 -2.18 30.61
CA GLN A 509 19.78 -2.79 30.71
C GLN A 509 19.16 -2.53 32.10
N ALA A 510 17.84 -2.69 32.22
CA ALA A 510 17.16 -2.59 33.50
C ALA A 510 17.26 -3.89 34.32
N ILE A 511 16.99 -3.81 35.62
CA ILE A 511 17.03 -4.95 36.54
C ILE A 511 16.05 -6.03 36.07
N GLY A 512 16.57 -7.23 35.79
CA GLY A 512 15.79 -8.37 35.27
C GLY A 512 15.62 -8.40 33.75
N GLU A 513 16.23 -7.48 33.00
CA GLU A 513 16.22 -7.48 31.54
C GLU A 513 17.55 -7.97 30.95
N LYS A 514 17.53 -8.34 29.65
CA LYS A 514 18.73 -8.69 28.88
C LYS A 514 18.97 -7.70 27.73
N ASN A 515 20.17 -7.75 27.16
CA ASN A 515 20.53 -7.04 25.92
C ASN A 515 19.82 -7.67 24.70
N PHE A 516 20.03 -7.16 23.49
CA PHE A 516 19.52 -7.76 22.25
C PHE A 516 19.99 -9.21 22.10
N HIS A 517 19.10 -10.09 21.64
CA HIS A 517 19.33 -11.54 21.64
C HIS A 517 20.61 -11.97 20.91
N ILE A 518 20.94 -11.30 19.80
CA ILE A 518 22.13 -11.57 18.99
C ILE A 518 23.43 -11.55 19.79
N PHE A 519 23.57 -10.72 20.83
CA PHE A 519 24.79 -10.69 21.64
C PHE A 519 24.99 -11.97 22.48
N TYR A 520 23.91 -12.58 22.95
CA TYR A 520 23.95 -13.88 23.64
C TYR A 520 24.13 -15.02 22.64
N TYR A 521 23.45 -14.95 21.48
CA TYR A 521 23.57 -15.96 20.43
C TYR A 521 24.99 -16.01 19.84
N ILE A 522 25.60 -14.86 19.50
CA ILE A 522 26.95 -14.83 18.94
C ILE A 522 28.00 -15.32 19.95
N TYR A 523 27.92 -14.90 21.21
CA TYR A 523 28.89 -15.33 22.21
C TYR A 523 28.76 -16.85 22.49
N ALA A 524 27.52 -17.36 22.62
CA ALA A 524 27.29 -18.80 22.76
C ALA A 524 27.73 -19.60 21.52
N GLY A 525 27.40 -19.12 20.32
CA GLY A 525 27.80 -19.72 19.06
C GLY A 525 29.32 -19.81 18.90
N LEU A 526 30.03 -18.73 19.20
CA LEU A 526 31.49 -18.68 19.14
C LEU A 526 32.15 -19.53 20.25
N TYR A 527 31.53 -19.65 21.43
CA TYR A 527 31.97 -20.59 22.49
C TYR A 527 31.85 -22.04 22.00
N HIS A 528 30.66 -22.45 21.53
CA HIS A 528 30.36 -23.81 21.06
C HIS A 528 30.96 -24.16 19.68
N GLN A 529 31.77 -23.27 19.09
CA GLN A 529 32.56 -23.48 17.88
C GLN A 529 34.07 -23.24 18.09
N ASP A 530 34.54 -23.09 19.33
CA ASP A 530 35.94 -22.82 19.71
C ASP A 530 36.56 -21.54 19.06
N LYS A 531 35.72 -20.56 18.72
CA LYS A 531 36.08 -19.33 17.97
C LYS A 531 36.18 -18.05 18.81
N LEU A 532 35.87 -18.08 20.11
CA LEU A 532 35.96 -16.86 20.97
C LEU A 532 37.32 -16.18 20.85
N LYS A 533 38.42 -16.94 20.83
CA LYS A 533 39.79 -16.44 20.67
C LYS A 533 40.04 -15.76 19.31
N THR A 534 39.46 -16.29 18.23
CA THR A 534 39.50 -15.66 16.90
C THR A 534 38.83 -14.28 16.90
N TYR A 535 37.76 -14.15 17.69
CA TYR A 535 37.01 -12.90 17.87
C TYR A 535 37.45 -12.12 19.13
N ARG A 536 38.60 -12.47 19.73
CA ARG A 536 39.18 -11.83 20.94
C ARG A 536 38.15 -11.62 22.07
N LEU A 537 37.26 -12.58 22.30
CA LEU A 537 36.29 -12.56 23.40
C LEU A 537 36.79 -13.42 24.58
N PRO A 538 36.51 -13.04 25.84
CA PRO A 538 36.92 -13.79 27.02
C PRO A 538 36.21 -15.15 27.14
N ASP A 539 36.94 -16.22 27.47
CA ASP A 539 36.40 -17.59 27.62
C ASP A 539 35.68 -17.84 28.97
N ARG A 540 35.91 -16.99 29.99
CA ARG A 540 35.55 -17.28 31.41
C ARG A 540 34.69 -16.23 32.10
N THR A 541 34.69 -15.00 31.60
CA THR A 541 33.94 -13.87 32.15
C THR A 541 33.05 -13.29 31.07
N PRO A 542 31.78 -12.94 31.36
CA PRO A 542 30.91 -12.30 30.38
C PRO A 542 31.40 -10.86 30.10
N PRO A 543 31.38 -10.38 28.84
CA PRO A 543 31.65 -8.99 28.52
C PRO A 543 30.65 -8.04 29.18
N ARG A 544 31.11 -6.86 29.61
CA ARG A 544 30.39 -5.88 30.45
C ARG A 544 28.97 -5.54 29.95
N TYR A 545 28.77 -5.47 28.64
CA TYR A 545 27.49 -5.11 28.03
C TYR A 545 26.44 -6.24 28.01
N ILE A 546 26.80 -7.48 28.31
CA ILE A 546 25.85 -8.60 28.47
C ILE A 546 25.80 -9.17 29.88
N ASP A 547 26.81 -8.90 30.70
CA ASP A 547 26.86 -9.26 32.12
C ASP A 547 25.70 -8.63 32.91
N SER A 548 25.24 -9.31 33.95
CA SER A 548 24.11 -8.87 34.77
C SER A 548 24.18 -9.48 36.18
N PRO A 549 24.19 -8.66 37.26
CA PRO A 549 24.31 -9.14 38.65
C PRO A 549 23.09 -9.94 39.16
N HIS A 550 22.12 -10.22 38.28
CA HIS A 550 20.91 -11.00 38.57
C HIS A 550 20.70 -12.17 37.60
N CYS A 551 21.65 -12.44 36.69
CA CYS A 551 21.57 -13.56 35.75
C CYS A 551 22.98 -14.08 35.44
N GLU A 552 23.30 -15.30 35.87
CA GLU A 552 24.61 -15.89 35.60
C GLU A 552 24.75 -16.28 34.12
N VAL A 553 25.28 -15.35 33.33
CA VAL A 553 25.39 -15.43 31.87
C VAL A 553 26.20 -16.66 31.40
N MET A 554 27.28 -17.00 32.10
CA MET A 554 28.16 -18.11 31.72
C MET A 554 27.50 -19.50 31.92
N PRO A 555 26.89 -19.84 33.07
CA PRO A 555 26.04 -21.02 33.21
C PRO A 555 24.92 -21.12 32.15
N ASP A 556 24.24 -20.01 31.84
CA ASP A 556 23.22 -19.97 30.78
C ASP A 556 23.80 -20.41 29.42
N ILE A 557 24.99 -19.93 29.06
CA ILE A 557 25.64 -20.21 27.76
C ILE A 557 26.23 -21.62 27.67
N ILE A 558 26.76 -22.13 28.80
CA ILE A 558 27.36 -23.46 28.86
C ILE A 558 26.28 -24.56 28.92
N SER A 559 25.18 -24.31 29.64
CA SER A 559 24.12 -25.33 29.87
C SER A 559 22.95 -25.28 28.88
N ARG A 560 22.52 -24.10 28.41
CA ARG A 560 21.34 -23.97 27.54
C ARG A 560 21.73 -24.13 26.07
N LYS A 561 21.57 -25.34 25.54
CA LYS A 561 21.68 -25.63 24.10
C LYS A 561 20.87 -24.66 23.23
N LEU A 562 19.76 -24.14 23.75
CA LEU A 562 18.91 -23.14 23.10
C LEU A 562 19.68 -21.97 22.47
N TYR A 563 20.67 -21.37 23.15
CA TYR A 563 21.42 -20.24 22.58
C TYR A 563 22.35 -20.65 21.43
N LYS A 564 22.83 -21.90 21.42
CA LYS A 564 23.54 -22.48 20.27
C LYS A 564 22.57 -22.76 19.12
N GLU A 565 21.46 -23.42 19.41
CA GLU A 565 20.42 -23.77 18.41
C GLU A 565 19.86 -22.52 17.71
N GLN A 566 19.66 -21.42 18.45
CA GLN A 566 19.28 -20.12 17.90
C GLN A 566 20.41 -19.49 17.05
N PHE A 567 21.67 -19.60 17.46
CA PHE A 567 22.79 -19.12 16.64
C PHE A 567 22.92 -19.90 15.32
N ASP A 568 22.86 -21.23 15.38
CA ASP A 568 22.92 -22.10 14.21
C ASP A 568 21.75 -21.78 13.24
N ALA A 569 20.54 -21.51 13.76
CA ALA A 569 19.40 -21.04 12.98
C ALA A 569 19.63 -19.64 12.35
N ILE A 570 20.31 -18.72 13.04
CA ILE A 570 20.65 -17.39 12.51
C ILE A 570 21.75 -17.48 11.42
N GLN A 571 22.72 -18.39 11.55
CA GLN A 571 23.66 -18.71 10.46
C GLN A 571 22.91 -19.22 9.23
N GLU A 572 21.93 -20.10 9.41
CA GLU A 572 21.05 -20.53 8.33
C GLU A 572 20.22 -19.38 7.73
N CYS A 573 19.69 -18.46 8.54
CA CYS A 573 18.97 -17.29 8.03
C CYS A 573 19.84 -16.44 7.09
N PHE A 574 21.07 -16.10 7.50
CA PHE A 574 22.02 -15.35 6.65
C PHE A 574 22.28 -16.05 5.31
N ARG A 575 22.58 -17.36 5.35
CA ARG A 575 22.80 -18.19 4.16
C ARG A 575 21.59 -18.23 3.23
N ASN A 576 20.41 -18.49 3.78
CA ASN A 576 19.19 -18.69 2.99
C ASN A 576 18.67 -17.38 2.39
N ILE A 577 18.87 -16.24 3.08
CA ILE A 577 18.59 -14.89 2.55
C ILE A 577 19.60 -14.50 1.46
N GLY A 578 20.85 -14.94 1.57
CA GLY A 578 21.90 -14.75 0.57
C GLY A 578 22.90 -13.64 0.92
N PHE A 579 23.24 -13.49 2.20
CA PHE A 579 24.44 -12.76 2.60
C PHE A 579 25.70 -13.56 2.23
N THR A 580 26.84 -12.89 2.03
CA THR A 580 28.12 -13.58 1.82
C THR A 580 28.79 -13.92 3.15
N GLU A 581 29.65 -14.94 3.17
CA GLU A 581 30.47 -15.27 4.34
C GLU A 581 31.36 -14.07 4.77
N GLU A 582 31.87 -13.26 3.83
CA GLU A 582 32.61 -12.03 4.12
C GLU A 582 31.76 -11.00 4.88
N GLU A 583 30.49 -10.84 4.47
CA GLU A 583 29.53 -9.95 5.14
C GLU A 583 29.19 -10.46 6.54
N VAL A 584 28.92 -11.76 6.70
CA VAL A 584 28.58 -12.37 8.00
C VAL A 584 29.76 -12.29 8.98
N ASN A 585 30.98 -12.60 8.54
CA ASN A 585 32.17 -12.46 9.40
C ASN A 585 32.42 -10.98 9.77
N SER A 586 32.15 -10.02 8.87
CA SER A 586 32.23 -8.58 9.18
C SER A 586 31.19 -8.15 10.21
N VAL A 587 29.95 -8.66 10.13
CA VAL A 587 28.92 -8.44 11.15
C VAL A 587 29.37 -9.00 12.51
N TYR A 588 29.97 -10.20 12.53
CA TYR A 588 30.48 -10.84 13.76
C TYR A 588 31.68 -10.11 14.37
N GLN A 589 32.58 -9.56 13.54
CA GLN A 589 33.68 -8.70 14.00
C GLN A 589 33.14 -7.45 14.69
N ILE A 590 32.18 -6.74 14.07
CA ILE A 590 31.62 -5.51 14.64
C ILE A 590 30.83 -5.79 15.93
N LEU A 591 30.07 -6.89 16.01
CA LEU A 591 29.39 -7.30 17.25
C LEU A 591 30.38 -7.62 18.38
N SER A 592 31.45 -8.37 18.07
CA SER A 592 32.51 -8.71 19.04
C SER A 592 33.33 -7.49 19.45
N ALA A 593 33.50 -6.52 18.54
CA ALA A 593 34.13 -5.22 18.81
C ALA A 593 33.29 -4.37 19.77
N ILE A 594 31.95 -4.37 19.64
CA ILE A 594 31.07 -3.68 20.58
C ILE A 594 31.19 -4.29 21.98
N LEU A 595 31.21 -5.62 22.10
CA LEU A 595 31.39 -6.31 23.39
C LEU A 595 32.76 -6.00 24.03
N ASN A 596 33.85 -6.00 23.25
CA ASN A 596 35.17 -5.60 23.75
C ASN A 596 35.27 -4.10 24.07
N THR A 597 34.62 -3.24 23.28
CA THR A 597 34.54 -1.79 23.56
C THR A 597 33.95 -1.54 24.95
N GLY A 598 32.91 -2.27 25.35
CA GLY A 598 32.34 -2.17 26.69
C GLY A 598 33.29 -2.56 27.82
N ASN A 599 34.29 -3.41 27.55
CA ASN A 599 35.30 -3.79 28.52
C ASN A 599 36.39 -2.72 28.71
N ILE A 600 36.44 -1.67 27.88
CA ILE A 600 37.41 -0.56 28.06
C ILE A 600 37.02 0.22 29.32
N GLU A 601 37.98 0.38 30.23
CA GLU A 601 37.85 1.15 31.47
C GLU A 601 38.62 2.47 31.38
N PHE A 602 38.33 3.38 32.29
CA PHE A 602 38.96 4.70 32.35
C PHE A 602 39.35 5.05 33.79
N ALA A 603 40.58 5.54 33.98
CA ALA A 603 41.11 6.02 35.25
C ALA A 603 41.49 7.51 35.14
N ALA A 604 41.56 8.22 36.28
CA ALA A 604 41.92 9.64 36.30
C ALA A 604 43.40 9.85 36.66
N ILE A 605 44.16 10.52 35.77
CA ILE A 605 45.53 10.92 36.06
C ILE A 605 45.51 12.20 36.90
N THR A 606 46.06 12.15 38.12
CA THR A 606 46.34 13.36 38.90
C THR A 606 47.75 13.86 38.57
N SER A 607 47.86 14.97 37.84
CA SER A 607 49.14 15.63 37.55
C SER A 607 49.17 17.06 38.10
N GLN A 608 50.36 17.62 38.33
CA GLN A 608 50.50 18.94 38.98
C GLN A 608 49.87 20.12 38.20
N HIS A 609 49.54 19.94 36.92
CA HIS A 609 48.97 20.99 36.05
C HIS A 609 47.73 20.55 35.24
N GLN A 610 47.28 19.31 35.35
CA GLN A 610 46.05 18.80 34.73
C GLN A 610 45.35 17.81 35.68
N THR A 611 44.11 18.13 36.05
CA THR A 611 43.22 17.34 36.92
C THR A 611 42.20 16.51 36.13
N ASP A 612 41.88 16.92 34.90
CA ASP A 612 40.68 16.50 34.18
C ASP A 612 41.00 15.51 33.03
N LYS A 613 42.02 14.67 33.21
CA LYS A 613 42.53 13.74 32.18
C LYS A 613 42.24 12.28 32.50
N SER A 614 41.49 11.61 31.62
CA SER A 614 41.34 10.15 31.61
C SER A 614 42.52 9.44 30.95
N GLU A 615 42.84 8.24 31.43
CA GLU A 615 43.63 7.22 30.73
C GLU A 615 42.89 5.87 30.69
N VAL A 616 43.35 4.94 29.84
CA VAL A 616 42.86 3.56 29.78
C VAL A 616 43.83 2.65 30.54
N PRO A 617 43.48 2.13 31.72
CA PRO A 617 44.39 1.28 32.52
C PRO A 617 44.47 -0.16 32.00
N ASN A 618 43.53 -0.59 31.15
CA ASN A 618 43.40 -1.98 30.69
C ASN A 618 43.62 -2.12 29.16
N SER A 619 44.86 -1.86 28.72
CA SER A 619 45.26 -1.86 27.30
C SER A 619 44.81 -3.08 26.48
N GLU A 620 44.73 -4.27 27.08
CA GLU A 620 44.24 -5.48 26.40
C GLU A 620 42.81 -5.31 25.84
N ALA A 621 41.90 -4.67 26.58
CA ALA A 621 40.53 -4.43 26.12
C ALA A 621 40.48 -3.44 24.94
N LEU A 622 41.32 -2.41 24.99
CA LEU A 622 41.51 -1.42 23.92
C LEU A 622 42.11 -2.07 22.66
N GLU A 623 43.19 -2.84 22.79
CA GLU A 623 43.82 -3.58 21.69
C GLU A 623 42.86 -4.59 21.05
N ASN A 624 42.07 -5.29 21.87
CA ASN A 624 41.06 -6.23 21.38
C ASN A 624 39.95 -5.51 20.61
N ALA A 625 39.44 -4.38 21.10
CA ALA A 625 38.48 -3.56 20.38
C ALA A 625 39.07 -2.98 19.08
N ALA A 626 40.26 -2.38 19.13
CA ALA A 626 40.93 -1.77 17.98
C ALA A 626 41.23 -2.78 16.86
N CYS A 627 41.70 -3.99 17.21
CA CYS A 627 41.96 -5.05 16.24
C CYS A 627 40.67 -5.54 15.54
N LEU A 628 39.56 -5.70 16.27
CA LEU A 628 38.26 -6.11 15.70
C LEU A 628 37.59 -4.99 14.89
N LEU A 629 37.85 -3.73 15.22
CA LEU A 629 37.49 -2.55 14.41
C LEU A 629 38.47 -2.30 13.25
N SER A 630 39.60 -3.01 13.22
CA SER A 630 40.68 -2.86 12.22
C SER A 630 41.22 -1.42 12.11
N ILE A 631 41.51 -0.81 13.26
CA ILE A 631 42.04 0.56 13.44
C ILE A 631 43.26 0.55 14.39
N GLY A 632 44.01 1.64 14.45
CA GLY A 632 45.13 1.78 15.40
C GLY A 632 44.64 1.85 16.86
N PRO A 633 45.28 1.15 17.82
CA PRO A 633 44.89 1.24 19.23
C PRO A 633 45.19 2.62 19.82
N GLU A 634 46.28 3.27 19.39
CA GLU A 634 46.62 4.64 19.79
C GLU A 634 45.60 5.65 19.26
N GLU A 635 45.19 5.54 17.98
CA GLU A 635 44.13 6.37 17.37
C GLU A 635 42.80 6.24 18.13
N LEU A 636 42.43 5.01 18.50
CA LEU A 636 41.23 4.74 19.29
C LEU A 636 41.35 5.33 20.71
N GLN A 637 42.49 5.20 21.36
CA GLN A 637 42.72 5.77 22.69
C GLN A 637 42.64 7.29 22.67
N GLU A 638 43.25 7.96 21.70
CA GLU A 638 43.19 9.42 21.57
C GLU A 638 41.75 9.89 21.36
N ALA A 639 41.00 9.27 20.44
CA ALA A 639 39.61 9.64 20.16
C ALA A 639 38.61 9.32 21.29
N LEU A 640 38.96 8.41 22.22
CA LEU A 640 38.20 8.14 23.45
C LEU A 640 38.57 9.10 24.60
N THR A 641 39.86 9.36 24.79
CA THR A 641 40.40 10.11 25.95
C THR A 641 40.61 11.60 25.71
N SER A 642 40.43 12.07 24.46
CA SER A 642 40.48 13.48 24.09
C SER A 642 39.32 13.84 23.15
N GLN A 643 39.08 15.13 22.96
CA GLN A 643 38.18 15.68 21.95
C GLN A 643 38.86 16.83 21.22
N CYS A 644 38.80 16.80 19.89
CA CYS A 644 39.28 17.89 19.03
C CYS A 644 38.12 18.83 18.70
N VAL A 645 38.25 20.11 19.06
CA VAL A 645 37.22 21.14 18.79
C VAL A 645 37.84 22.26 17.98
N VAL A 646 37.49 22.33 16.69
CA VAL A 646 37.86 23.46 15.84
C VAL A 646 36.89 24.62 16.10
N THR A 647 37.40 25.75 16.56
CA THR A 647 36.63 27.00 16.77
C THR A 647 37.32 28.16 16.06
N ARG A 648 36.60 28.84 15.16
CA ARG A 648 37.09 30.03 14.42
C ARG A 648 38.38 29.81 13.61
N GLY A 649 38.69 28.56 13.27
CA GLY A 649 39.93 28.17 12.57
C GLY A 649 41.07 27.69 13.48
N GLU A 650 40.93 27.84 14.80
CA GLU A 650 41.87 27.29 15.79
C GLU A 650 41.44 25.88 16.22
N THR A 651 42.38 24.94 16.25
CA THR A 651 42.16 23.55 16.65
C THR A 651 42.49 23.37 18.13
N ILE A 652 41.46 23.26 18.97
CA ILE A 652 41.63 23.09 20.43
C ILE A 652 41.44 21.62 20.79
N ILE A 653 42.52 20.93 21.15
CA ILE A 653 42.45 19.60 21.75
C ILE A 653 42.17 19.75 23.24
N ARG A 654 41.19 19.01 23.76
CA ARG A 654 40.87 18.92 25.20
C ARG A 654 40.92 17.46 25.64
N THR A 655 41.46 17.19 26.83
CA THR A 655 41.34 15.87 27.44
C THR A 655 39.92 15.66 27.95
N ASN A 656 39.43 14.42 27.85
CA ASN A 656 38.17 14.01 28.44
C ASN A 656 38.41 13.61 29.91
N THR A 657 37.45 13.94 30.78
CA THR A 657 37.32 13.34 32.12
C THR A 657 36.88 11.88 32.01
N VAL A 658 37.06 11.07 33.07
CA VAL A 658 36.63 9.64 33.14
C VAL A 658 35.18 9.43 32.68
N ASP A 659 34.22 10.20 33.20
CA ASP A 659 32.80 10.07 32.82
C ASP A 659 32.59 10.43 31.34
N LYS A 660 33.18 11.54 30.88
CA LYS A 660 33.13 11.97 29.48
C LYS A 660 33.72 10.93 28.51
N ALA A 661 34.80 10.24 28.88
CA ALA A 661 35.38 9.16 28.09
C ALA A 661 34.46 7.92 28.04
N ALA A 662 33.80 7.60 29.16
CA ALA A 662 32.76 6.56 29.21
C ALA A 662 31.56 6.91 28.32
N ASP A 663 31.06 8.16 28.36
CA ASP A 663 30.00 8.63 27.45
C ASP A 663 30.37 8.42 25.96
N VAL A 664 31.64 8.65 25.60
CA VAL A 664 32.12 8.55 24.22
C VAL A 664 32.25 7.08 23.78
N ARG A 665 32.79 6.21 24.64
CA ARG A 665 32.79 4.74 24.46
C ARG A 665 31.38 4.20 24.25
N ASP A 666 30.43 4.67 25.06
CA ASP A 666 29.04 4.23 25.03
C ASP A 666 28.29 4.81 23.81
N ALA A 667 28.54 6.07 23.45
CA ALA A 667 28.05 6.67 22.20
C ALA A 667 28.58 5.94 20.96
N MET A 668 29.86 5.58 20.94
CA MET A 668 30.45 4.76 19.87
C MET A 668 29.75 3.41 19.76
N SER A 669 29.52 2.73 20.90
CA SER A 669 28.86 1.43 20.97
C SER A 669 27.41 1.48 20.45
N LYS A 670 26.63 2.49 20.87
CA LYS A 670 25.27 2.77 20.35
C LYS A 670 25.27 3.04 18.84
N ALA A 671 26.25 3.82 18.35
CA ALA A 671 26.33 4.22 16.95
C ALA A 671 26.77 3.08 16.02
N LEU A 672 27.73 2.25 16.46
CA LEU A 672 28.14 1.02 15.77
C LEU A 672 26.93 0.09 15.57
N TYR A 673 26.22 -0.24 16.65
CA TYR A 673 25.06 -1.14 16.59
C TYR A 673 23.92 -0.58 15.73
N GLY A 674 23.55 0.69 15.95
CA GLY A 674 22.46 1.32 15.20
C GLY A 674 22.72 1.44 13.69
N ARG A 675 23.97 1.69 13.28
CA ARG A 675 24.35 1.69 11.86
C ARG A 675 24.42 0.28 11.29
N LEU A 676 24.90 -0.70 12.06
CA LEU A 676 24.97 -2.12 11.67
C LEU A 676 23.57 -2.70 11.41
N PHE A 677 22.62 -2.51 12.33
CA PHE A 677 21.23 -2.93 12.17
C PHE A 677 20.61 -2.32 10.90
N SER A 678 20.79 -1.02 10.71
CA SER A 678 20.31 -0.31 9.53
C SER A 678 20.95 -0.79 8.23
N TRP A 679 22.22 -1.19 8.25
CA TRP A 679 22.86 -1.85 7.11
C TRP A 679 22.28 -3.24 6.85
N ILE A 680 22.03 -4.06 7.88
CA ILE A 680 21.41 -5.40 7.75
C ILE A 680 20.02 -5.27 7.11
N VAL A 681 19.18 -4.35 7.58
CA VAL A 681 17.85 -4.10 6.99
C VAL A 681 17.96 -3.60 5.55
N ASN A 682 18.91 -2.71 5.23
CA ASN A 682 19.16 -2.27 3.86
C ASN A 682 19.71 -3.39 2.95
N ARG A 683 20.50 -4.33 3.48
CA ARG A 683 21.02 -5.50 2.76
C ARG A 683 19.91 -6.51 2.48
N ILE A 684 19.07 -6.82 3.47
CA ILE A 684 17.84 -7.60 3.31
C ILE A 684 16.94 -6.97 2.22
N ASN A 685 16.68 -5.66 2.30
CA ASN A 685 15.91 -4.93 1.28
C ASN A 685 16.53 -4.97 -0.12
N SER A 686 17.83 -5.20 -0.23
CA SER A 686 18.52 -5.37 -1.52
C SER A 686 18.41 -6.81 -2.06
N LEU A 687 18.35 -7.80 -1.17
CA LEU A 687 18.22 -9.23 -1.49
C LEU A 687 16.78 -9.71 -1.68
N LEU A 688 15.78 -8.89 -1.30
CA LEU A 688 14.34 -9.13 -1.47
C LEU A 688 13.70 -8.31 -2.62
N GLN A 689 14.47 -7.52 -3.37
CA GLN A 689 13.97 -6.77 -4.52
C GLN A 689 13.75 -7.67 -5.74
N PRO A 690 12.72 -7.42 -6.57
CA PRO A 690 12.49 -8.16 -7.81
C PRO A 690 13.58 -7.88 -8.85
N ASP A 691 13.92 -8.90 -9.65
CA ASP A 691 14.91 -8.78 -10.72
C ASP A 691 14.52 -7.72 -11.75
N THR A 692 15.41 -6.72 -11.94
CA THR A 692 15.20 -5.54 -12.81
C THR A 692 15.02 -5.83 -14.30
N ASN A 693 15.13 -7.09 -14.72
CA ASN A 693 14.97 -7.51 -16.12
C ASN A 693 13.49 -7.62 -16.56
N THR A 694 12.52 -7.42 -15.65
CA THR A 694 11.09 -7.42 -15.97
C THR A 694 10.56 -5.99 -16.08
N SER A 695 10.04 -5.60 -17.25
CA SER A 695 9.56 -4.24 -17.57
C SER A 695 8.23 -3.84 -16.89
N ALA A 696 8.00 -4.28 -15.65
CA ALA A 696 6.73 -4.17 -14.93
C ALA A 696 6.81 -3.24 -13.70
N ALA A 697 7.73 -2.27 -13.70
CA ALA A 697 8.05 -1.45 -12.53
C ALA A 697 6.94 -0.45 -12.12
N GLU A 698 5.94 -0.20 -12.97
CA GLU A 698 4.97 0.90 -12.82
C GLU A 698 3.61 0.49 -12.23
N SER A 699 3.38 -0.79 -11.90
CA SER A 699 2.11 -1.27 -11.33
C SER A 699 2.26 -2.41 -10.31
N CYS A 700 3.17 -2.27 -9.34
CA CYS A 700 3.19 -3.18 -8.18
C CYS A 700 2.19 -2.74 -7.10
N MET A 701 1.47 -3.72 -6.53
CA MET A 701 0.54 -3.55 -5.41
C MET A 701 1.24 -3.93 -4.11
N ASN A 702 0.89 -3.28 -3.00
CA ASN A 702 1.52 -3.47 -1.71
C ASN A 702 0.51 -3.87 -0.62
N VAL A 703 0.86 -4.87 0.19
CA VAL A 703 0.25 -5.09 1.51
C VAL A 703 1.29 -4.71 2.56
N GLY A 704 1.08 -3.58 3.22
CA GLY A 704 1.84 -3.17 4.39
C GLY A 704 1.38 -3.93 5.64
N ILE A 705 2.31 -4.31 6.50
CA ILE A 705 2.04 -4.96 7.78
C ILE A 705 2.81 -4.17 8.84
N LEU A 706 2.11 -3.61 9.82
CA LEU A 706 2.70 -2.86 10.91
C LEU A 706 2.76 -3.71 12.18
N ASP A 707 3.99 -3.97 12.64
CA ASP A 707 4.30 -4.56 13.93
C ASP A 707 5.16 -3.56 14.72
N ILE A 708 4.69 -3.15 15.90
CA ILE A 708 5.38 -2.19 16.77
C ILE A 708 5.54 -2.78 18.16
N PHE A 709 6.49 -2.24 18.93
CA PHE A 709 6.52 -2.38 20.39
C PHE A 709 5.14 -2.07 21.01
N GLY A 710 4.80 -2.73 22.11
CA GLY A 710 3.55 -2.43 22.82
C GLY A 710 3.62 -1.13 23.61
N PHE A 711 2.48 -0.72 24.16
CA PHE A 711 2.46 0.20 25.30
C PHE A 711 3.21 -0.43 26.49
N GLU A 712 4.01 0.35 27.19
CA GLU A 712 4.89 -0.13 28.27
C GLU A 712 4.88 0.79 29.50
N ASN A 713 4.64 0.21 30.67
CA ASN A 713 4.62 0.92 31.95
C ASN A 713 5.34 0.07 33.02
N PHE A 714 6.62 0.34 33.23
CA PHE A 714 7.47 -0.32 34.22
C PHE A 714 7.51 0.45 35.55
N LYS A 715 8.13 -0.14 36.58
CA LYS A 715 8.37 0.52 37.89
C LYS A 715 9.21 1.80 37.81
N LYS A 716 10.00 1.97 36.73
CA LYS A 716 10.71 3.20 36.36
C LYS A 716 10.68 3.31 34.84
N ASN A 717 10.02 4.31 34.28
CA ASN A 717 9.98 4.56 32.84
C ASN A 717 10.98 5.66 32.46
N SER A 718 11.68 5.47 31.34
CA SER A 718 12.69 6.42 30.84
C SER A 718 12.25 7.05 29.52
N PHE A 719 13.15 7.82 28.89
CA PHE A 719 12.90 8.53 27.63
C PHE A 719 12.51 7.59 26.48
N GLU A 720 13.05 6.37 26.50
CA GLU A 720 12.74 5.30 25.56
C GLU A 720 11.28 4.84 25.69
N GLN A 721 10.79 4.62 26.92
CA GLN A 721 9.37 4.32 27.18
C GLN A 721 8.45 5.50 26.84
N LEU A 722 8.92 6.74 27.01
CA LEU A 722 8.17 7.92 26.58
C LEU A 722 7.96 7.91 25.06
N CYS A 723 9.02 7.65 24.29
CA CYS A 723 8.94 7.52 22.83
C CYS A 723 8.00 6.36 22.42
N ILE A 724 8.14 5.20 23.06
CA ILE A 724 7.30 4.01 22.84
C ILE A 724 5.81 4.31 23.07
N ASN A 725 5.47 5.01 24.16
CA ASN A 725 4.08 5.31 24.50
C ASN A 725 3.49 6.44 23.64
N ILE A 726 4.27 7.47 23.27
CA ILE A 726 3.85 8.49 22.28
C ILE A 726 3.53 7.85 20.92
N ALA A 727 4.33 6.87 20.49
CA ALA A 727 4.08 6.15 19.24
C ALA A 727 2.81 5.27 19.29
N ASN A 728 2.53 4.63 20.44
CA ASN A 728 1.27 3.91 20.65
C ASN A 728 0.06 4.87 20.69
N GLU A 729 0.17 6.01 21.39
CA GLU A 729 -0.83 7.09 21.42
C GLU A 729 -1.18 7.56 19.99
N GLN A 730 -0.16 7.75 19.15
CA GLN A 730 -0.29 8.18 17.76
C GLN A 730 -1.00 7.16 16.87
N ILE A 731 -0.87 5.87 17.16
CA ILE A 731 -1.53 4.77 16.43
C ILE A 731 -2.94 4.51 16.97
N GLN A 732 -3.20 4.72 18.26
CA GLN A 732 -4.57 4.75 18.79
C GLN A 732 -5.36 5.93 18.21
N PHE A 733 -4.74 7.11 18.05
CA PHE A 733 -5.37 8.23 17.35
C PHE A 733 -5.70 7.88 15.90
N TYR A 734 -4.78 7.23 15.17
CA TYR A 734 -5.05 6.75 13.80
C TYR A 734 -6.26 5.79 13.77
N PHE A 735 -6.36 4.86 14.72
CA PHE A 735 -7.54 3.98 14.86
C PHE A 735 -8.81 4.81 15.13
N ASN A 736 -8.80 5.70 16.14
CA ASN A 736 -9.98 6.49 16.51
C ASN A 736 -10.45 7.38 15.35
N GLN A 737 -9.51 7.95 14.58
CA GLN A 737 -9.83 8.71 13.36
C GLN A 737 -10.44 7.82 12.27
N HIS A 738 -9.87 6.64 11.98
CA HIS A 738 -10.37 5.78 10.90
C HIS A 738 -11.66 5.02 11.22
N ILE A 739 -11.88 4.65 12.49
CA ILE A 739 -13.06 3.90 12.94
C ILE A 739 -14.22 4.83 13.31
N PHE A 740 -13.98 5.92 14.03
CA PHE A 740 -15.05 6.81 14.49
C PHE A 740 -15.15 8.09 13.66
N ALA A 741 -14.11 8.94 13.65
CA ALA A 741 -14.21 10.28 13.06
C ALA A 741 -14.54 10.27 11.57
N LEU A 742 -13.72 9.57 10.77
CA LEU A 742 -13.87 9.43 9.32
C LEU A 742 -15.03 8.50 8.92
N GLU A 743 -15.68 7.82 9.87
CA GLU A 743 -16.92 7.09 9.65
C GLU A 743 -18.13 8.00 9.83
N GLN A 744 -18.23 8.68 10.98
CA GLN A 744 -19.33 9.60 11.29
C GLN A 744 -19.34 10.82 10.36
N MET A 745 -18.18 11.40 10.01
CA MET A 745 -18.08 12.49 9.03
C MET A 745 -18.56 12.08 7.63
N GLU A 746 -18.33 10.82 7.23
CA GLU A 746 -18.76 10.31 5.92
C GLU A 746 -20.28 10.03 5.91
N TYR A 747 -20.86 9.54 7.00
CA TYR A 747 -22.32 9.44 7.14
C TYR A 747 -22.99 10.82 7.06
N GLN A 748 -22.46 11.81 7.78
CA GLN A 748 -22.97 13.19 7.78
C GLN A 748 -22.82 13.90 6.43
N SER A 749 -21.72 13.65 5.69
CA SER A 749 -21.49 14.28 4.38
C SER A 749 -22.46 13.71 3.33
N GLU A 750 -22.56 12.38 3.23
CA GLU A 750 -23.42 11.64 2.31
C GLU A 750 -24.91 11.66 2.72
N GLY A 751 -25.25 12.02 3.95
CA GLY A 751 -26.62 12.11 4.44
C GLY A 751 -27.23 10.75 4.83
N VAL A 752 -26.39 9.83 5.31
CA VAL A 752 -26.81 8.59 5.95
C VAL A 752 -27.26 8.92 7.37
N ASP A 753 -28.47 8.49 7.73
CA ASP A 753 -28.95 8.58 9.11
C ASP A 753 -28.27 7.48 9.94
N ALA A 754 -27.50 7.89 10.95
CA ALA A 754 -26.68 7.02 11.77
C ALA A 754 -26.44 7.67 13.14
N SER A 755 -26.49 6.88 14.20
CA SER A 755 -26.22 7.33 15.57
C SER A 755 -24.80 7.91 15.68
N LEU A 756 -24.67 9.08 16.32
CA LEU A 756 -23.37 9.50 16.84
C LEU A 756 -22.93 8.51 17.92
N VAL A 757 -21.69 8.04 17.83
CA VAL A 757 -21.06 7.19 18.85
C VAL A 757 -19.96 8.01 19.49
N GLU A 758 -20.13 8.31 20.77
CA GLU A 758 -19.11 8.98 21.58
C GLU A 758 -17.90 8.06 21.74
N TYR A 759 -16.70 8.64 21.69
CA TYR A 759 -15.42 7.96 21.86
C TYR A 759 -14.39 8.94 22.44
N GLU A 760 -13.34 8.44 23.10
CA GLU A 760 -12.29 9.29 23.62
C GLU A 760 -11.36 9.79 22.50
N ASP A 761 -11.38 11.10 22.18
CA ASP A 761 -10.35 11.69 21.33
C ASP A 761 -9.08 12.00 22.14
N ASN A 762 -8.00 11.30 21.80
CA ASN A 762 -6.68 11.47 22.41
C ASN A 762 -5.82 12.54 21.71
N ARG A 763 -6.34 13.24 20.68
CA ARG A 763 -5.67 14.37 20.04
C ARG A 763 -5.06 15.40 21.01
N PRO A 764 -5.70 15.83 22.11
CA PRO A 764 -5.11 16.83 23.00
C PRO A 764 -3.82 16.36 23.69
N ILE A 765 -3.65 15.05 23.90
CA ILE A 765 -2.41 14.43 24.40
C ILE A 765 -1.32 14.50 23.32
N LEU A 766 -1.67 14.21 22.07
CA LEU A 766 -0.74 14.28 20.94
C LEU A 766 -0.31 15.71 20.62
N ASP A 767 -1.21 16.69 20.71
CA ASP A 767 -0.86 18.10 20.55
C ASP A 767 0.10 18.53 21.68
N MET A 768 -0.16 18.15 22.94
CA MET A 768 0.80 18.36 24.06
C MET A 768 2.19 17.74 23.78
N PHE A 769 2.27 16.57 23.13
CA PHE A 769 3.56 15.96 22.78
C PHE A 769 4.25 16.59 21.56
N LEU A 770 3.48 16.91 20.52
CA LEU A 770 3.97 17.12 19.15
C LEU A 770 3.79 18.55 18.62
N GLN A 771 3.01 19.41 19.27
CA GLN A 771 2.84 20.80 18.80
C GLN A 771 4.17 21.58 18.85
N LYS A 772 4.22 22.67 18.06
CA LYS A 772 5.32 23.63 18.06
C LYS A 772 4.76 25.05 18.26
N PRO A 773 5.46 25.94 19.00
CA PRO A 773 6.75 25.70 19.66
C PRO A 773 6.66 24.89 20.97
N MET A 774 5.52 24.89 21.66
CA MET A 774 5.46 24.54 23.10
C MET A 774 5.28 23.05 23.47
N GLY A 775 5.19 22.12 22.50
CA GLY A 775 4.99 20.70 22.81
C GLY A 775 6.19 20.06 23.51
N LEU A 776 5.96 19.01 24.32
CA LEU A 776 6.96 18.37 25.19
C LEU A 776 8.26 18.02 24.47
N LEU A 777 8.18 17.38 23.29
CA LEU A 777 9.38 17.02 22.51
C LEU A 777 10.12 18.23 21.94
N SER A 778 9.44 19.38 21.78
CA SER A 778 10.03 20.63 21.31
C SER A 778 10.78 21.35 22.44
N LEU A 779 10.21 21.37 23.65
CA LEU A 779 10.86 21.87 24.87
C LEU A 779 12.11 21.05 25.23
N LEU A 780 11.99 19.71 25.17
CA LEU A 780 13.12 18.79 25.36
C LEU A 780 14.25 19.07 24.36
N ASP A 781 13.91 19.32 23.09
CA ASP A 781 14.85 19.68 22.03
C ASP A 781 15.55 21.03 22.23
N GLU A 782 14.94 21.93 22.98
CA GLU A 782 15.49 23.25 23.32
C GLU A 782 16.51 23.13 24.45
N GLU A 783 16.13 22.54 25.59
CA GLU A 783 17.05 22.27 26.72
C GLU A 783 18.22 21.38 26.29
N SER A 784 17.98 20.40 25.41
CA SER A 784 19.04 19.53 24.88
C SER A 784 20.11 20.30 24.11
N ARG A 785 19.80 21.50 23.61
CA ARG A 785 20.76 22.38 22.91
C ARG A 785 21.42 23.40 23.84
N PHE A 786 20.88 23.65 25.03
CA PHE A 786 21.43 24.61 25.98
C PHE A 786 22.59 23.97 26.78
N PRO A 787 23.82 24.53 26.78
CA PRO A 787 24.99 23.85 27.36
C PRO A 787 24.93 23.64 28.89
N GLN A 788 24.19 24.49 29.61
CA GLN A 788 24.09 24.47 31.08
C GLN A 788 22.76 23.86 31.59
N ALA A 789 21.89 23.37 30.69
CA ALA A 789 20.63 22.74 31.10
C ALA A 789 20.87 21.38 31.77
N THR A 790 20.04 21.09 32.77
CA THR A 790 20.05 19.84 33.54
C THR A 790 18.69 19.16 33.46
N ASP A 791 18.61 17.89 33.85
CA ASP A 791 17.31 17.21 33.88
C ASP A 791 16.32 17.83 34.89
N GLN A 792 16.79 18.68 35.83
CA GLN A 792 15.92 19.50 36.68
C GLN A 792 15.38 20.72 35.93
N THR A 793 16.21 21.49 35.20
CA THR A 793 15.71 22.65 34.43
C THR A 793 14.70 22.22 33.36
N LEU A 794 14.85 21.00 32.84
CA LEU A 794 13.86 20.35 31.98
C LEU A 794 12.52 20.08 32.68
N VAL A 795 12.53 19.59 33.93
CA VAL A 795 11.30 19.37 34.73
C VAL A 795 10.61 20.70 35.05
N ASP A 796 11.37 21.70 35.51
CA ASP A 796 10.86 23.03 35.84
C ASP A 796 10.18 23.65 34.59
N LYS A 797 10.84 23.54 33.43
CA LYS A 797 10.32 24.02 32.14
C LYS A 797 9.10 23.23 31.66
N PHE A 798 8.97 21.95 31.99
CA PHE A 798 7.73 21.21 31.76
C PHE A 798 6.60 21.70 32.69
N GLU A 799 6.86 22.01 33.96
CA GLU A 799 5.83 22.53 34.89
C GLU A 799 5.25 23.87 34.44
N ASP A 800 6.11 24.78 33.97
CA ASP A 800 5.66 26.09 33.52
C ASP A 800 4.88 26.05 32.21
N ASN A 801 5.23 25.16 31.28
CA ASN A 801 4.71 25.20 29.91
C ASN A 801 3.65 24.13 29.58
N LEU A 802 3.62 22.99 30.29
CA LEU A 802 2.70 21.86 30.00
C LEU A 802 1.50 21.78 30.95
N ARG A 803 0.90 22.94 31.27
CA ARG A 803 -0.23 23.06 32.21
C ARG A 803 -1.55 22.57 31.60
N CYS A 804 -1.72 21.26 31.46
CA CYS A 804 -2.90 20.60 30.91
C CYS A 804 -3.44 19.47 31.82
N LYS A 805 -4.68 19.01 31.58
CA LYS A 805 -5.31 17.95 32.40
C LYS A 805 -4.63 16.57 32.34
N TYR A 806 -3.68 16.36 31.43
CA TYR A 806 -3.02 15.08 31.18
C TYR A 806 -1.62 14.99 31.78
N PHE A 807 -1.03 16.10 32.22
CA PHE A 807 0.35 16.18 32.75
C PHE A 807 0.31 16.59 34.23
N TRP A 808 1.18 15.99 35.06
CA TRP A 808 1.37 16.42 36.46
C TRP A 808 2.78 16.15 36.96
N ILE A 809 3.19 16.87 38.01
CA ILE A 809 4.45 16.62 38.73
C ILE A 809 4.14 16.11 40.16
N PRO A 810 4.80 15.01 40.60
CA PRO A 810 4.58 14.41 41.91
C PRO A 810 5.30 15.20 43.02
N LYS A 811 4.54 15.87 43.90
CA LYS A 811 5.02 16.71 45.04
C LYS A 811 5.91 16.02 46.10
N ARG A 812 6.40 14.80 45.86
CA ARG A 812 7.28 14.00 46.73
C ARG A 812 8.35 13.19 45.97
N MET A 813 8.49 13.37 44.66
CA MET A 813 9.50 12.67 43.86
C MET A 813 10.17 13.64 42.90
N GLU A 814 11.38 14.06 43.25
CA GLU A 814 12.24 14.90 42.42
C GLU A 814 12.60 14.18 41.10
N LEU A 815 12.93 14.95 40.06
CA LEU A 815 13.27 14.45 38.71
C LEU A 815 12.25 13.45 38.12
N CYS A 816 10.94 13.66 38.36
CA CYS A 816 9.86 12.84 37.83
C CYS A 816 8.69 13.68 37.31
N PHE A 817 8.00 13.20 36.28
CA PHE A 817 6.68 13.70 35.86
C PHE A 817 5.75 12.53 35.51
N GLY A 818 4.44 12.78 35.48
CA GLY A 818 3.43 11.80 35.10
C GLY A 818 2.57 12.24 33.94
N ILE A 819 2.15 11.29 33.11
CA ILE A 819 1.25 11.52 31.97
C ILE A 819 0.09 10.52 32.00
N GLN A 820 -1.11 11.03 31.72
CA GLN A 820 -2.33 10.26 31.47
C GLN A 820 -2.40 9.95 29.96
N HIS A 821 -1.92 8.77 29.60
CA HIS A 821 -2.11 8.19 28.27
C HIS A 821 -3.49 7.54 28.15
N TYR A 822 -3.90 7.18 26.93
CA TYR A 822 -5.11 6.36 26.70
C TYR A 822 -5.11 5.08 27.56
N ALA A 823 -4.01 4.32 27.54
CA ALA A 823 -3.86 3.08 28.32
C ALA A 823 -3.54 3.30 29.82
N GLY A 824 -3.61 4.54 30.33
CA GLY A 824 -3.52 4.83 31.77
C GLY A 824 -2.37 5.77 32.17
N LYS A 825 -2.13 5.82 33.48
CA LYS A 825 -1.14 6.72 34.10
C LYS A 825 0.26 6.11 34.09
N VAL A 826 1.21 6.83 33.47
CA VAL A 826 2.63 6.45 33.40
C VAL A 826 3.46 7.50 34.13
N MET A 827 4.37 7.05 35.00
CA MET A 827 5.35 7.91 35.68
C MET A 827 6.71 7.77 35.01
N TYR A 828 7.27 8.89 34.55
CA TYR A 828 8.58 8.98 33.91
C TYR A 828 9.60 9.59 34.86
N ASN A 829 10.80 9.00 34.89
CA ASN A 829 11.95 9.52 35.63
C ASN A 829 12.91 10.19 34.64
N VAL A 830 13.26 11.45 34.90
CA VAL A 830 13.90 12.36 33.93
C VAL A 830 15.43 12.24 33.94
N ASN A 831 16.02 11.51 34.89
CA ASN A 831 17.46 11.36 35.02
C ASN A 831 18.11 10.77 33.75
N GLY A 832 18.94 11.58 33.08
CA GLY A 832 19.59 11.28 31.80
C GLY A 832 18.78 11.65 30.55
N PHE A 833 17.64 12.34 30.65
CA PHE A 833 16.81 12.69 29.49
C PHE A 833 17.54 13.59 28.50
N LEU A 834 18.21 14.65 28.96
CA LEU A 834 18.93 15.56 28.07
C LEU A 834 20.10 14.86 27.37
N GLU A 835 20.83 14.01 28.07
CA GLU A 835 21.95 13.22 27.52
C GLU A 835 21.46 12.21 26.47
N LYS A 836 20.40 11.45 26.80
CA LYS A 836 19.74 10.51 25.88
C LYS A 836 19.13 11.19 24.65
N ASN A 837 18.59 12.40 24.77
CA ASN A 837 18.05 13.13 23.63
C ASN A 837 19.16 13.75 22.76
N ARG A 838 20.32 14.09 23.33
CA ARG A 838 21.50 14.57 22.60
C ARG A 838 22.08 13.47 21.69
N ASP A 839 22.32 12.26 22.21
CA ASP A 839 22.89 11.08 21.51
C ASP A 839 24.06 11.40 20.55
N THR A 840 24.90 12.39 20.90
CA THR A 840 25.93 12.93 20.01
C THR A 840 27.19 12.07 20.01
N LEU A 841 27.47 11.41 18.89
CA LEU A 841 28.78 10.82 18.61
C LEU A 841 29.82 11.92 18.29
N PRO A 842 31.02 11.95 18.90
CA PRO A 842 32.07 12.91 18.55
C PRO A 842 32.58 12.77 17.10
N ALA A 843 33.08 13.87 16.56
CA ALA A 843 33.66 13.89 15.21
C ALA A 843 34.91 13.00 15.10
N ASP A 844 35.74 12.96 16.15
CA ASP A 844 37.02 12.23 16.17
C ASP A 844 36.79 10.72 16.03
N ILE A 845 35.84 10.17 16.78
CA ILE A 845 35.37 8.78 16.63
C ILE A 845 34.83 8.50 15.22
N VAL A 846 34.13 9.46 14.59
CA VAL A 846 33.65 9.31 13.20
C VAL A 846 34.80 9.33 12.19
N VAL A 847 35.91 10.02 12.48
CA VAL A 847 37.12 10.01 11.64
C VAL A 847 37.86 8.68 11.79
N VAL A 848 38.14 8.22 13.01
CA VAL A 848 38.82 6.93 13.27
C VAL A 848 38.01 5.74 12.72
N LEU A 849 36.68 5.72 12.88
CA LEU A 849 35.85 4.66 12.28
C LEU A 849 35.75 4.71 10.74
N ARG A 850 36.39 5.68 10.08
CA ARG A 850 36.59 5.72 8.61
C ARG A 850 37.99 5.27 8.18
N THR A 851 39.01 5.30 9.05
CA THR A 851 40.36 4.77 8.74
C THR A 851 40.37 3.24 8.72
N SER A 852 39.38 2.60 9.35
CA SER A 852 39.20 1.14 9.39
C SER A 852 39.40 0.43 8.05
N GLU A 853 40.22 -0.62 8.06
CA GLU A 853 40.39 -1.54 6.92
C GLU A 853 39.15 -2.40 6.64
N ASN A 854 38.24 -2.53 7.62
CA ASN A 854 37.00 -3.27 7.44
C ASN A 854 36.03 -2.48 6.55
N LYS A 855 35.89 -2.93 5.29
CA LYS A 855 35.04 -2.31 4.26
C LYS A 855 33.60 -2.06 4.69
N LEU A 856 33.02 -2.96 5.50
CA LEU A 856 31.66 -2.79 6.03
C LEU A 856 31.65 -1.62 7.04
N LEU A 857 32.55 -1.64 8.02
CA LEU A 857 32.64 -0.58 9.03
C LEU A 857 32.89 0.80 8.40
N GLN A 858 33.83 0.88 7.45
CA GLN A 858 34.06 2.11 6.67
C GLN A 858 32.80 2.56 5.90
N GLN A 859 32.02 1.63 5.32
CA GLN A 859 30.74 1.95 4.68
C GLN A 859 29.72 2.52 5.67
N LEU A 860 29.66 2.00 6.90
CA LEU A 860 28.75 2.47 7.95
C LEU A 860 29.00 3.94 8.30
N PHE A 861 30.26 4.37 8.44
CA PHE A 861 30.61 5.73 8.89
C PHE A 861 30.90 6.73 7.75
N SER A 862 31.11 6.24 6.52
CA SER A 862 31.17 7.09 5.31
C SER A 862 29.79 7.40 4.72
N SER A 863 28.76 6.62 5.02
CA SER A 863 27.40 6.89 4.52
C SER A 863 26.66 7.89 5.43
N PRO A 864 25.94 8.88 4.85
CA PRO A 864 25.14 9.83 5.63
C PRO A 864 23.90 9.15 6.23
N LEU A 865 23.36 9.76 7.28
CA LEU A 865 22.09 9.35 7.88
C LEU A 865 20.90 10.06 7.22
N THR A 866 19.74 9.41 7.23
CA THR A 866 18.45 9.99 6.81
C THR A 866 17.91 10.96 7.89
N LYS A 867 16.84 11.69 7.56
CA LYS A 867 16.06 12.46 8.55
C LYS A 867 15.42 11.59 9.65
N THR A 868 15.37 10.27 9.50
CA THR A 868 14.88 9.32 10.53
C THR A 868 16.02 8.76 11.40
N GLY A 869 17.28 9.07 11.08
CA GLY A 869 18.47 8.56 11.80
C GLY A 869 19.00 7.22 11.29
N ASN A 870 18.44 6.69 10.19
CA ASN A 870 18.80 5.42 9.57
C ASN A 870 19.87 5.63 8.48
N LEU A 871 20.51 4.56 7.99
CA LEU A 871 21.58 4.64 6.98
C LEU A 871 21.01 4.91 5.58
N ALA A 872 21.56 5.90 4.85
CA ALA A 872 21.08 6.26 3.52
C ALA A 872 21.52 5.28 2.42
N THR A 873 20.58 4.79 1.62
CA THR A 873 20.86 3.89 0.48
C THR A 873 21.56 4.60 -0.67
N SER A 874 22.35 3.86 -1.46
CA SER A 874 23.22 4.41 -2.51
C SER A 874 22.49 5.25 -3.57
N ARG A 875 21.20 4.98 -3.85
CA ARG A 875 20.38 5.79 -4.78
C ARG A 875 20.14 7.22 -4.28
N ALA A 876 20.08 7.44 -2.96
CA ALA A 876 19.87 8.75 -2.37
C ALA A 876 21.12 9.65 -2.38
N ARG A 877 22.33 9.06 -2.49
CA ARG A 877 23.61 9.81 -2.51
C ARG A 877 23.65 10.85 -3.63
N ILE A 878 23.13 10.51 -4.81
CA ILE A 878 23.11 11.39 -5.99
C ILE A 878 22.25 12.64 -5.71
N THR A 879 21.02 12.46 -5.23
CA THR A 879 20.08 13.58 -5.00
C THR A 879 20.49 14.50 -3.85
N ALA A 880 21.31 14.02 -2.91
CA ALA A 880 21.90 14.84 -1.85
C ALA A 880 23.05 15.73 -2.40
N ALA A 881 24.00 15.14 -3.13
CA ALA A 881 25.15 15.86 -3.68
C ALA A 881 24.76 16.92 -4.72
N SER A 882 23.72 16.69 -5.52
CA SER A 882 23.26 17.65 -6.55
C SER A 882 22.53 18.89 -6.02
N ARG A 883 22.56 19.19 -4.71
CA ARG A 883 21.84 20.34 -4.10
C ARG A 883 22.71 21.37 -3.38
N SER A 884 24.03 21.15 -3.27
CA SER A 884 24.96 22.03 -2.54
C SER A 884 25.83 22.94 -3.42
N LEU A 885 25.83 22.77 -4.75
CA LEU A 885 26.70 23.52 -5.66
C LEU A 885 25.99 24.71 -6.34
N PRO A 886 26.53 25.95 -6.24
CA PRO A 886 26.08 27.09 -7.02
C PRO A 886 26.45 26.96 -8.52
N PRO A 887 25.62 27.46 -9.46
CA PRO A 887 25.93 27.41 -10.88
C PRO A 887 26.86 28.57 -11.30
N GLN A 888 28.14 28.27 -11.56
CA GLN A 888 29.09 29.16 -12.22
C GLN A 888 29.88 28.39 -13.31
N LEU A 889 30.40 29.13 -14.29
CA LEU A 889 30.88 28.57 -15.56
C LEU A 889 32.30 28.00 -15.47
N SER A 890 32.56 26.85 -16.13
CA SER A 890 33.51 26.76 -17.25
C SER A 890 33.65 25.33 -17.80
N SER A 891 34.19 25.21 -19.01
CA SER A 891 34.44 23.94 -19.69
C SER A 891 35.91 23.50 -19.54
N GLY A 892 36.18 22.34 -18.95
CA GLY A 892 37.53 21.79 -18.80
C GLY A 892 37.55 20.26 -18.79
N ARG A 893 38.58 19.66 -19.40
CA ARG A 893 38.71 18.20 -19.55
C ARG A 893 39.05 17.49 -18.23
N THR A 894 38.59 16.25 -18.11
CA THR A 894 38.92 15.31 -17.04
C THR A 894 40.43 15.06 -16.88
N LYS A 895 40.92 15.28 -15.66
CA LYS A 895 41.84 14.36 -14.96
C LYS A 895 41.27 14.12 -13.56
N VAL A 896 41.56 12.95 -12.98
CA VAL A 896 41.20 12.60 -11.60
C VAL A 896 42.52 12.50 -10.84
N ASP A 897 42.80 13.48 -9.99
CA ASP A 897 43.93 13.46 -9.07
C ASP A 897 43.44 13.13 -7.66
N THR A 898 43.96 12.04 -7.08
CA THR A 898 43.35 11.31 -5.96
C THR A 898 43.70 11.90 -4.58
N MET A 899 43.75 13.24 -4.43
CA MET A 899 44.38 13.89 -3.27
C MET A 899 43.63 15.02 -2.56
N GLU A 900 42.45 15.47 -3.03
CA GLU A 900 41.70 16.55 -2.36
C GLU A 900 40.73 16.11 -1.24
N MET A 901 40.48 14.81 -1.08
CA MET A 901 39.43 14.28 -0.18
C MET A 901 39.78 14.29 1.33
N MET A 902 40.65 15.21 1.77
CA MET A 902 41.16 15.33 3.14
C MET A 902 41.02 16.73 3.77
N ARG A 903 40.30 17.67 3.14
CA ARG A 903 39.97 18.98 3.76
C ARG A 903 38.48 19.30 3.64
N HIS A 904 37.81 19.36 4.80
CA HIS A 904 36.62 20.15 5.18
C HIS A 904 35.74 19.37 6.20
N PRO A 905 35.92 19.58 7.53
CA PRO A 905 35.06 18.98 8.57
C PRO A 905 33.62 19.55 8.61
N GLU A 906 33.38 20.67 7.92
CA GLU A 906 32.19 21.50 8.11
C GLU A 906 30.93 20.95 7.43
N GLU A 907 31.05 20.27 6.28
CA GLU A 907 29.87 19.80 5.54
C GLU A 907 29.07 18.72 6.30
N THR A 908 29.73 17.88 7.10
CA THR A 908 29.05 16.89 7.95
C THR A 908 28.50 17.47 9.26
N THR A 909 28.91 18.69 9.64
CA THR A 909 28.43 19.39 10.86
C THR A 909 27.40 20.48 10.56
N SER A 910 27.22 20.85 9.28
CA SER A 910 26.21 21.82 8.79
C SER A 910 24.76 21.38 9.00
N MET A 911 24.48 20.08 9.15
CA MET A 911 23.20 19.61 9.69
C MET A 911 23.08 19.99 11.18
N ARG A 912 22.41 21.13 11.46
CA ARG A 912 22.01 21.58 12.81
C ARG A 912 21.67 20.38 13.71
N ARG A 913 22.52 20.12 14.72
CA ARG A 913 22.55 18.90 15.55
C ARG A 913 21.13 18.36 15.82
N GLN A 914 20.78 17.29 15.11
CA GLN A 914 19.50 16.61 15.27
C GLN A 914 19.55 15.68 16.47
N THR A 915 18.56 15.83 17.33
CA THR A 915 18.33 15.06 18.56
C THR A 915 17.53 13.79 18.28
N VAL A 916 17.50 12.87 19.24
CA VAL A 916 16.68 11.65 19.16
C VAL A 916 15.20 11.98 19.03
N ALA A 917 14.66 12.97 19.74
CA ALA A 917 13.28 13.41 19.61
C ALA A 917 13.00 14.03 18.23
N SER A 918 13.95 14.75 17.63
CA SER A 918 13.84 15.17 16.21
C SER A 918 13.79 13.98 15.26
N TYR A 919 14.68 12.98 15.39
CA TYR A 919 14.66 11.75 14.59
C TYR A 919 13.38 10.92 14.79
N PHE A 920 12.89 10.84 16.03
CA PHE A 920 11.64 10.18 16.41
C PHE A 920 10.44 10.80 15.72
N ARG A 921 10.32 12.14 15.74
CA ARG A 921 9.24 12.85 15.06
C ARG A 921 9.23 12.62 13.55
N TYR A 922 10.38 12.63 12.89
CA TYR A 922 10.45 12.30 11.46
C TYR A 922 10.12 10.83 11.18
N SER A 923 10.48 9.92 12.09
CA SER A 923 10.16 8.48 11.98
C SER A 923 8.65 8.22 12.07
N LEU A 924 7.95 8.87 13.01
CA LEU A 924 6.49 8.80 13.09
C LEU A 924 5.80 9.34 11.84
N MET A 925 6.27 10.47 11.30
CA MET A 925 5.66 11.05 10.10
C MET A 925 5.91 10.20 8.84
N ASP A 926 7.09 9.58 8.69
CA ASP A 926 7.36 8.62 7.60
C ASP A 926 6.48 7.36 7.73
N LEU A 927 6.35 6.80 8.94
CA LEU A 927 5.47 5.67 9.23
C LEU A 927 4.01 5.95 8.88
N LEU A 928 3.43 7.03 9.43
CA LEU A 928 2.04 7.44 9.15
C LEU A 928 1.83 7.68 7.65
N SER A 929 2.79 8.29 6.96
CA SER A 929 2.70 8.55 5.52
C SER A 929 2.62 7.28 4.68
N LYS A 930 3.14 6.14 5.17
CA LYS A 930 3.02 4.83 4.51
C LYS A 930 1.72 4.10 4.87
N MET A 931 1.24 4.24 6.10
CA MET A 931 -0.04 3.66 6.52
C MET A 931 -1.21 4.23 5.71
N VAL A 932 -1.24 5.56 5.51
CA VAL A 932 -2.31 6.29 4.79
C VAL A 932 -2.38 5.95 3.28
N VAL A 933 -1.38 5.27 2.71
CA VAL A 933 -1.42 4.82 1.30
C VAL A 933 -2.38 3.64 1.10
N GLY A 934 -2.50 2.77 2.09
CA GLY A 934 -3.28 1.53 2.00
C GLY A 934 -4.61 1.60 2.75
N GLN A 935 -5.59 0.80 2.32
CA GLN A 935 -6.82 0.59 3.10
C GLN A 935 -6.49 -0.15 4.41
N PRO A 936 -6.87 0.38 5.59
CA PRO A 936 -6.50 -0.22 6.87
C PRO A 936 -7.39 -1.42 7.24
N HIS A 937 -6.76 -2.46 7.79
CA HIS A 937 -7.36 -3.62 8.45
C HIS A 937 -6.77 -3.71 9.86
N PHE A 938 -7.58 -3.88 10.91
CA PHE A 938 -7.10 -3.79 12.29
C PHE A 938 -7.16 -5.14 13.03
N VAL A 939 -6.07 -5.44 13.75
CA VAL A 939 -5.96 -6.55 14.68
C VAL A 939 -5.68 -6.00 16.08
N ARG A 940 -6.53 -6.38 17.04
CA ARG A 940 -6.47 -5.99 18.46
C ARG A 940 -6.00 -7.18 19.29
N CYS A 941 -4.72 -7.18 19.62
CA CYS A 941 -4.07 -8.19 20.45
C CYS A 941 -4.31 -7.89 21.94
N ILE A 942 -4.89 -8.85 22.67
CA ILE A 942 -5.23 -8.75 24.09
C ILE A 942 -4.41 -9.77 24.89
N LYS A 943 -3.88 -9.33 26.03
CA LYS A 943 -3.09 -10.13 26.97
C LYS A 943 -4.00 -10.67 28.09
N PRO A 944 -4.24 -11.98 28.22
CA PRO A 944 -5.23 -12.49 29.17
C PRO A 944 -4.75 -12.48 30.63
N ASN A 945 -3.44 -12.54 30.87
CA ASN A 945 -2.82 -12.42 32.21
C ASN A 945 -1.38 -11.90 32.11
N ASP A 946 -0.88 -11.32 33.21
CA ASP A 946 0.50 -10.82 33.30
C ASP A 946 1.54 -11.89 33.62
N ASP A 947 1.14 -12.98 34.26
CA ASP A 947 2.00 -14.07 34.72
C ASP A 947 2.47 -15.00 33.58
N ARG A 948 2.09 -14.69 32.33
CA ARG A 948 2.42 -15.42 31.09
C ARG A 948 1.96 -16.88 31.08
N GLN A 949 0.93 -17.22 31.85
CA GLN A 949 0.41 -18.58 31.98
C GLN A 949 -0.61 -18.89 30.89
N ALA A 950 -0.48 -20.03 30.22
CA ALA A 950 -1.52 -20.55 29.34
C ALA A 950 -2.78 -20.94 30.13
N LEU A 951 -3.94 -20.95 29.48
CA LEU A 951 -5.24 -21.33 30.06
C LEU A 951 -5.70 -20.47 31.26
N ARG A 952 -5.12 -19.27 31.46
CA ARG A 952 -5.49 -18.38 32.56
C ARG A 952 -5.95 -17.01 32.07
N PHE A 953 -7.19 -16.67 32.40
CA PHE A 953 -7.83 -15.40 32.03
C PHE A 953 -8.07 -14.54 33.28
N CYS A 954 -7.53 -13.33 33.30
CA CYS A 954 -7.74 -12.36 34.37
C CYS A 954 -8.76 -11.31 33.92
N ARG A 955 -10.02 -11.45 34.37
CA ARG A 955 -11.13 -10.57 33.96
C ARG A 955 -10.80 -9.08 34.17
N GLU A 956 -10.28 -8.69 35.33
CA GLU A 956 -9.91 -7.29 35.59
C GLU A 956 -8.90 -6.74 34.58
N ARG A 957 -7.89 -7.53 34.19
CA ARG A 957 -6.86 -7.11 33.23
C ARG A 957 -7.37 -7.05 31.81
N VAL A 958 -8.24 -7.97 31.40
CA VAL A 958 -8.87 -7.93 30.07
C VAL A 958 -9.90 -6.80 29.99
N MET A 959 -10.67 -6.53 31.05
CA MET A 959 -11.63 -5.43 31.14
C MET A 959 -10.95 -4.06 30.93
N VAL A 960 -9.81 -3.82 31.59
CA VAL A 960 -9.04 -2.58 31.41
C VAL A 960 -8.57 -2.42 29.95
N GLN A 961 -8.12 -3.51 29.31
CA GLN A 961 -7.72 -3.48 27.89
C GLN A 961 -8.90 -3.20 26.95
N LEU A 962 -10.06 -3.82 27.17
CA LEU A 962 -11.27 -3.61 26.38
C LEU A 962 -11.73 -2.14 26.43
N ARG A 963 -11.68 -1.52 27.62
CA ARG A 963 -11.96 -0.09 27.83
C ARG A 963 -11.02 0.81 27.05
N TYR A 964 -9.71 0.79 27.35
CA TYR A 964 -8.80 1.78 26.74
C TYR A 964 -8.60 1.58 25.22
N THR A 965 -8.84 0.37 24.70
CA THR A 965 -8.80 0.14 23.24
C THR A 965 -10.07 0.58 22.50
N GLY A 966 -11.14 0.92 23.23
CA GLY A 966 -12.41 1.39 22.70
C GLY A 966 -13.27 0.28 22.09
N ILE A 967 -13.23 -0.95 22.64
CA ILE A 967 -13.89 -2.10 22.00
C ILE A 967 -15.41 -2.05 22.11
N LEU A 968 -15.97 -1.55 23.22
CA LEU A 968 -17.43 -1.43 23.39
C LEU A 968 -18.03 -0.46 22.36
N GLU A 969 -17.36 0.68 22.18
CA GLU A 969 -17.65 1.73 21.21
C GLU A 969 -17.46 1.21 19.79
N THR A 970 -16.41 0.42 19.55
CA THR A 970 -16.13 -0.24 18.26
C THR A 970 -17.24 -1.23 17.89
N VAL A 971 -17.70 -2.07 18.83
CA VAL A 971 -18.84 -2.97 18.60
C VAL A 971 -20.10 -2.14 18.31
N ASN A 972 -20.35 -1.07 19.07
CA ASN A 972 -21.52 -0.21 18.89
C ASN A 972 -21.56 0.43 17.49
N ILE A 973 -20.47 1.07 17.04
CA ILE A 973 -20.44 1.70 15.70
C ILE A 973 -20.49 0.66 14.58
N ARG A 974 -19.92 -0.55 14.75
CA ARG A 974 -20.03 -1.62 13.75
C ARG A 974 -21.40 -2.32 13.74
N ARG A 975 -22.14 -2.31 14.85
CA ARG A 975 -23.53 -2.81 14.95
C ARG A 975 -24.55 -1.87 14.31
N GLN A 976 -24.36 -0.55 14.47
CA GLN A 976 -25.29 0.44 13.92
C GLN A 976 -24.89 0.96 12.53
N GLY A 977 -23.60 0.91 12.19
CA GLY A 977 -23.04 1.51 10.97
C GLY A 977 -22.87 0.59 9.75
N TYR A 978 -22.27 1.20 8.73
CA TYR A 978 -21.97 0.69 7.40
C TYR A 978 -20.48 0.88 7.10
N SER A 979 -19.65 -0.13 7.38
CA SER A 979 -18.19 0.01 7.24
C SER A 979 -17.71 0.05 5.78
N HIS A 980 -18.49 -0.51 4.85
CA HIS A 980 -18.16 -0.56 3.43
C HIS A 980 -18.94 0.50 2.64
N ARG A 981 -18.21 1.31 1.87
CA ARG A 981 -18.71 2.54 1.25
C ARG A 981 -18.17 2.61 -0.18
N ILE A 982 -19.01 2.36 -1.18
CA ILE A 982 -18.59 2.16 -2.58
C ILE A 982 -19.33 3.16 -3.47
N LEU A 983 -18.60 3.92 -4.30
CA LEU A 983 -19.20 4.86 -5.27
C LEU A 983 -20.17 4.12 -6.20
N PHE A 984 -21.26 4.76 -6.64
CA PHE A 984 -22.22 4.10 -7.54
C PHE A 984 -21.56 3.59 -8.83
N GLU A 985 -20.57 4.30 -9.36
CA GLU A 985 -19.75 3.87 -10.48
C GLU A 985 -18.94 2.60 -10.18
N ASP A 986 -18.07 2.62 -9.17
CA ASP A 986 -17.29 1.45 -8.72
C ASP A 986 -18.20 0.24 -8.47
N PHE A 987 -19.37 0.48 -7.87
CA PHE A 987 -20.35 -0.54 -7.52
C PHE A 987 -21.01 -1.16 -8.76
N VAL A 988 -21.50 -0.33 -9.69
CA VAL A 988 -22.14 -0.80 -10.92
C VAL A 988 -21.11 -1.49 -11.84
N ASN A 989 -19.96 -0.87 -12.09
CA ASN A 989 -18.90 -1.44 -12.93
C ASN A 989 -18.44 -2.83 -12.45
N ARG A 990 -18.39 -3.05 -11.13
CA ARG A 990 -18.01 -4.33 -10.51
C ARG A 990 -19.13 -5.36 -10.49
N TYR A 991 -20.36 -4.96 -10.16
CA TYR A 991 -21.46 -5.88 -9.82
C TYR A 991 -22.62 -5.92 -10.83
N TYR A 992 -22.56 -5.21 -11.97
CA TYR A 992 -23.65 -5.23 -12.96
C TYR A 992 -24.00 -6.63 -13.46
N TYR A 993 -23.02 -7.54 -13.55
CA TYR A 993 -23.20 -8.95 -13.93
C TYR A 993 -24.23 -9.72 -13.07
N LEU A 994 -24.57 -9.21 -11.88
CA LEU A 994 -25.58 -9.80 -10.98
C LEU A 994 -27.01 -9.49 -11.41
N ALA A 995 -27.24 -8.39 -12.14
CA ALA A 995 -28.56 -7.92 -12.56
C ALA A 995 -28.75 -7.78 -14.08
N PHE A 996 -27.68 -7.53 -14.82
CA PHE A 996 -27.68 -7.24 -16.24
C PHE A 996 -26.92 -8.33 -17.02
N ARG A 997 -27.12 -8.40 -18.34
CA ARG A 997 -26.41 -9.37 -19.19
C ARG A 997 -24.99 -8.86 -19.46
N ALA A 998 -24.01 -9.77 -19.58
CA ALA A 998 -22.60 -9.40 -19.77
C ALA A 998 -22.28 -8.58 -21.06
N HIS A 999 -23.21 -8.51 -22.02
CA HIS A 999 -23.12 -7.65 -23.23
C HIS A 999 -23.91 -6.34 -23.10
N GLN A 1000 -24.48 -6.07 -21.92
CA GLN A 1000 -25.24 -4.88 -21.56
C GLN A 1000 -24.58 -4.27 -20.33
N MET A 1001 -23.48 -3.54 -20.52
CA MET A 1001 -22.96 -2.67 -19.47
C MET A 1001 -23.99 -1.56 -19.22
N PRO A 1002 -24.59 -1.47 -18.02
CA PRO A 1002 -25.49 -0.38 -17.70
C PRO A 1002 -24.68 0.88 -17.36
N GLU A 1003 -25.32 2.04 -17.43
CA GLU A 1003 -24.74 3.31 -17.01
C GLU A 1003 -24.50 3.33 -15.48
N SER A 1004 -23.48 4.08 -15.04
CA SER A 1004 -22.99 4.20 -13.66
C SER A 1004 -23.93 4.96 -12.70
N SER A 1005 -25.24 4.67 -12.74
CA SER A 1005 -26.28 5.41 -12.01
C SER A 1005 -26.68 4.78 -10.67
N LYS A 1006 -27.29 5.61 -9.81
CA LYS A 1006 -27.86 5.20 -8.51
C LYS A 1006 -28.98 4.16 -8.68
N GLU A 1007 -29.75 4.24 -9.75
CA GLU A 1007 -30.84 3.33 -10.11
C GLU A 1007 -30.29 1.95 -10.50
N ASN A 1008 -29.18 1.91 -11.25
CA ASN A 1008 -28.52 0.66 -11.64
C ASN A 1008 -27.79 0.01 -10.45
N ALA A 1009 -27.23 0.80 -9.53
CA ALA A 1009 -26.75 0.30 -8.24
C ALA A 1009 -27.89 -0.32 -7.42
N VAL A 1010 -29.04 0.34 -7.34
CA VAL A 1010 -30.25 -0.17 -6.68
C VAL A 1010 -30.82 -1.42 -7.37
N ALA A 1011 -30.74 -1.53 -8.69
CA ALA A 1011 -31.13 -2.71 -9.44
C ALA A 1011 -30.24 -3.91 -9.05
N VAL A 1012 -28.92 -3.72 -8.95
CA VAL A 1012 -27.97 -4.73 -8.46
C VAL A 1012 -28.28 -5.13 -7.02
N LEU A 1013 -28.43 -4.18 -6.09
CA LEU A 1013 -28.72 -4.44 -4.67
C LEU A 1013 -29.99 -5.28 -4.47
N LYS A 1014 -31.08 -4.88 -5.14
CA LYS A 1014 -32.37 -5.60 -5.10
C LYS A 1014 -32.30 -6.96 -5.78
N ARG A 1015 -31.50 -7.13 -6.83
CA ARG A 1015 -31.32 -8.43 -7.51
C ARG A 1015 -30.48 -9.40 -6.69
N ALA A 1016 -29.46 -8.89 -5.99
CA ALA A 1016 -28.60 -9.64 -5.07
C ALA A 1016 -29.30 -10.03 -3.75
N LYS A 1017 -30.49 -9.46 -3.48
CA LYS A 1017 -31.25 -9.62 -2.23
C LYS A 1017 -30.41 -9.24 -1.01
N LEU A 1018 -29.81 -8.04 -1.05
CA LEU A 1018 -29.32 -7.40 0.16
C LEU A 1018 -30.47 -6.68 0.86
N GLU A 1019 -30.48 -6.78 2.18
CA GLU A 1019 -31.32 -6.00 3.11
C GLU A 1019 -30.40 -4.98 3.81
N ASP A 1020 -30.89 -4.15 4.74
CA ASP A 1020 -30.02 -3.34 5.62
C ASP A 1020 -28.89 -2.50 4.95
N TRP A 1021 -29.11 -1.99 3.74
CA TRP A 1021 -28.20 -1.07 3.05
C TRP A 1021 -28.82 0.33 2.93
N VAL A 1022 -27.96 1.34 2.86
CA VAL A 1022 -28.37 2.74 2.66
C VAL A 1022 -27.72 3.29 1.39
N LEU A 1023 -28.36 4.27 0.75
CA LEU A 1023 -27.78 5.03 -0.34
C LEU A 1023 -27.49 6.43 0.16
N GLY A 1024 -26.23 6.83 0.09
CA GLY A 1024 -25.86 8.24 0.22
C GLY A 1024 -26.21 9.04 -1.04
N LYS A 1025 -25.51 10.16 -1.21
CA LYS A 1025 -25.58 10.99 -2.43
C LYS A 1025 -24.79 10.41 -3.58
N THR A 1026 -23.64 9.79 -3.30
CA THR A 1026 -22.65 9.30 -4.28
C THR A 1026 -22.26 7.84 -4.06
N LYS A 1027 -22.49 7.30 -2.85
CA LYS A 1027 -22.05 5.95 -2.44
C LYS A 1027 -23.21 5.05 -2.03
N VAL A 1028 -23.03 3.75 -2.27
CA VAL A 1028 -23.75 2.68 -1.58
C VAL A 1028 -23.06 2.45 -0.23
N PHE A 1029 -23.85 2.46 0.85
CA PHE A 1029 -23.42 2.15 2.19
C PHE A 1029 -23.87 0.73 2.56
N LEU A 1030 -22.90 -0.08 2.96
CA LEU A 1030 -23.00 -1.52 3.13
C LEU A 1030 -22.46 -1.92 4.51
N ARG A 1031 -23.20 -2.76 5.22
CA ARG A 1031 -22.68 -3.52 6.35
C ARG A 1031 -21.58 -4.47 5.86
N TYR A 1032 -20.66 -4.84 6.75
CA TYR A 1032 -19.44 -5.58 6.43
C TYR A 1032 -19.70 -6.89 5.66
N TYR A 1033 -20.78 -7.62 5.99
CA TYR A 1033 -21.13 -8.89 5.35
C TYR A 1033 -21.72 -8.76 3.92
N HIS A 1034 -22.19 -7.57 3.51
CA HIS A 1034 -22.80 -7.38 2.18
C HIS A 1034 -21.80 -7.47 1.02
N VAL A 1035 -20.59 -6.93 1.20
CA VAL A 1035 -19.55 -6.97 0.16
C VAL A 1035 -19.09 -8.42 -0.06
N GLU A 1036 -19.08 -9.23 0.99
CA GLU A 1036 -18.87 -10.67 0.91
C GLU A 1036 -19.99 -11.35 0.10
N GLN A 1037 -21.26 -11.14 0.46
CA GLN A 1037 -22.43 -11.67 -0.27
C GLN A 1037 -22.40 -11.32 -1.77
N LEU A 1038 -22.06 -10.08 -2.12
CA LEU A 1038 -21.92 -9.63 -3.52
C LEU A 1038 -20.75 -10.29 -4.24
N ASN A 1039 -19.59 -10.43 -3.58
CA ASN A 1039 -18.41 -11.08 -4.16
C ASN A 1039 -18.66 -12.58 -4.42
N LEU A 1040 -19.48 -13.24 -3.61
CA LEU A 1040 -19.86 -14.65 -3.79
C LEU A 1040 -20.79 -14.85 -5.00
N LEU A 1041 -21.85 -14.05 -5.11
CA LEU A 1041 -22.73 -14.03 -6.28
C LEU A 1041 -21.92 -13.73 -7.56
N LEU A 1042 -20.94 -12.84 -7.48
CA LEU A 1042 -20.06 -12.52 -8.61
C LEU A 1042 -19.15 -13.70 -8.98
N ARG A 1043 -18.62 -14.43 -8.00
CA ARG A 1043 -17.85 -15.67 -8.21
C ARG A 1043 -18.70 -16.78 -8.85
N GLU A 1044 -19.98 -16.94 -8.48
CA GLU A 1044 -20.88 -17.90 -9.14
C GLU A 1044 -21.13 -17.55 -10.63
N VAL A 1045 -21.21 -16.27 -10.97
CA VAL A 1045 -21.32 -15.82 -12.37
C VAL A 1045 -20.00 -16.05 -13.11
N ILE A 1046 -18.86 -15.71 -12.50
CA ILE A 1046 -17.51 -15.92 -13.07
C ILE A 1046 -17.20 -17.41 -13.26
N ALA A 1047 -17.68 -18.31 -12.38
CA ALA A 1047 -17.50 -19.76 -12.51
C ALA A 1047 -18.03 -20.30 -13.86
N ARG A 1048 -18.99 -19.62 -14.49
CA ARG A 1048 -19.51 -20.00 -15.82
C ARG A 1048 -18.48 -19.86 -16.94
N VAL A 1049 -17.39 -19.11 -16.71
CA VAL A 1049 -16.22 -19.04 -17.61
C VAL A 1049 -15.56 -20.42 -17.80
N VAL A 1050 -15.76 -21.38 -16.88
CA VAL A 1050 -15.33 -22.78 -17.07
C VAL A 1050 -15.91 -23.39 -18.36
N VAL A 1051 -17.13 -23.00 -18.77
CA VAL A 1051 -17.73 -23.44 -20.04
C VAL A 1051 -16.91 -22.92 -21.23
N MET A 1052 -16.57 -21.63 -21.23
CA MET A 1052 -15.70 -21.03 -22.27
C MET A 1052 -14.33 -21.70 -22.29
N GLN A 1053 -13.72 -21.92 -21.12
CA GLN A 1053 -12.46 -22.64 -21.01
C GLN A 1053 -12.55 -24.06 -21.56
N ALA A 1054 -13.65 -24.79 -21.34
CA ALA A 1054 -13.85 -26.13 -21.87
C ALA A 1054 -13.90 -26.13 -23.40
N TYR A 1055 -14.65 -25.21 -24.03
CA TYR A 1055 -14.64 -25.04 -25.49
C TYR A 1055 -13.27 -24.65 -26.03
N THR A 1056 -12.55 -23.71 -25.41
CA THR A 1056 -11.20 -23.31 -25.84
C THR A 1056 -10.19 -24.45 -25.67
N LYS A 1057 -10.20 -25.17 -24.53
CA LYS A 1057 -9.35 -26.35 -24.29
C LYS A 1057 -9.65 -27.46 -25.30
N GLY A 1058 -10.93 -27.73 -25.58
CA GLY A 1058 -11.37 -28.69 -26.59
C GLY A 1058 -10.91 -28.33 -28.01
N TRP A 1059 -11.05 -27.06 -28.42
CA TRP A 1059 -10.57 -26.57 -29.71
C TRP A 1059 -9.04 -26.63 -29.85
N LEU A 1060 -8.31 -26.21 -28.81
CA LEU A 1060 -6.84 -26.33 -28.76
C LEU A 1060 -6.40 -27.81 -28.80
N GLY A 1061 -7.08 -28.69 -28.07
CA GLY A 1061 -6.87 -30.13 -28.09
C GLY A 1061 -7.08 -30.72 -29.48
N ALA A 1062 -8.23 -30.46 -30.10
CA ALA A 1062 -8.56 -30.91 -31.46
C ALA A 1062 -7.63 -30.32 -32.54
N ARG A 1063 -7.08 -29.12 -32.34
CA ARG A 1063 -6.06 -28.52 -33.23
C ARG A 1063 -4.69 -29.17 -33.05
N ARG A 1064 -4.24 -29.40 -31.81
CA ARG A 1064 -3.01 -30.14 -31.49
C ARG A 1064 -3.07 -31.58 -32.01
N TYR A 1065 -4.17 -32.29 -31.73
CA TYR A 1065 -4.40 -33.66 -32.17
C TYR A 1065 -4.41 -33.79 -33.70
N ARG A 1066 -5.05 -32.87 -34.44
CA ARG A 1066 -4.98 -32.86 -35.92
C ARG A 1066 -3.55 -32.71 -36.43
N LYS A 1067 -2.81 -31.69 -35.96
CA LYS A 1067 -1.40 -31.48 -36.33
C LYS A 1067 -0.52 -32.69 -36.02
N GLU A 1068 -0.75 -33.37 -34.90
CA GLU A 1068 0.01 -34.56 -34.52
C GLU A 1068 -0.41 -35.82 -35.29
N LYS A 1069 -1.70 -35.96 -35.63
CA LYS A 1069 -2.21 -37.01 -36.52
C LYS A 1069 -1.69 -36.85 -37.94
N GLU A 1070 -1.60 -35.63 -38.46
CA GLU A 1070 -0.99 -35.29 -39.75
C GLU A 1070 0.49 -35.68 -39.79
N LYS A 1071 1.30 -35.25 -38.79
CA LYS A 1071 2.70 -35.69 -38.64
C LYS A 1071 2.82 -37.22 -38.59
N ARG A 1072 2.04 -37.89 -37.73
CA ARG A 1072 2.09 -39.36 -37.56
C ARG A 1072 1.70 -40.08 -38.85
N SER A 1073 0.70 -39.60 -39.57
CA SER A 1073 0.29 -40.14 -40.87
C SER A 1073 1.39 -39.95 -41.93
N HIS A 1074 1.98 -38.76 -42.02
CA HIS A 1074 3.07 -38.48 -42.96
C HIS A 1074 4.32 -39.32 -42.65
N GLY A 1075 4.73 -39.40 -41.39
CA GLY A 1075 5.83 -40.27 -40.93
C GLY A 1075 5.55 -41.76 -41.19
N ALA A 1076 4.33 -42.23 -40.93
CA ALA A 1076 3.93 -43.60 -41.25
C ALA A 1076 3.98 -43.88 -42.77
N ILE A 1077 3.57 -42.93 -43.62
CA ILE A 1077 3.68 -43.06 -45.09
C ILE A 1077 5.16 -43.13 -45.52
N ILE A 1078 6.04 -42.33 -44.94
CA ILE A 1078 7.50 -42.38 -45.20
C ILE A 1078 8.07 -43.75 -44.80
N ILE A 1079 7.79 -44.23 -43.58
CA ILE A 1079 8.29 -45.52 -43.09
C ILE A 1079 7.70 -46.69 -43.92
N GLN A 1080 6.40 -46.68 -44.22
CA GLN A 1080 5.76 -47.72 -45.02
C GLN A 1080 6.26 -47.75 -46.47
N SER A 1081 6.50 -46.59 -47.10
CA SER A 1081 7.03 -46.53 -48.47
C SER A 1081 8.51 -46.95 -48.52
N ALA A 1082 9.32 -46.55 -47.53
CA ALA A 1082 10.69 -47.03 -47.38
C ALA A 1082 10.75 -48.55 -47.18
N TRP A 1083 9.90 -49.12 -46.32
CA TRP A 1083 9.81 -50.56 -46.08
C TRP A 1083 9.30 -51.33 -47.29
N ARG A 1084 8.24 -50.87 -47.96
CA ARG A 1084 7.74 -51.47 -49.22
C ARG A 1084 8.83 -51.46 -50.29
N GLY A 1085 9.56 -50.35 -50.43
CA GLY A 1085 10.70 -50.24 -51.34
C GLY A 1085 11.87 -51.16 -50.97
N TYR A 1086 12.17 -51.33 -49.68
CA TYR A 1086 13.18 -52.26 -49.19
C TYR A 1086 12.78 -53.72 -49.49
N LYS A 1087 11.55 -54.12 -49.16
CA LYS A 1087 11.03 -55.46 -49.45
C LYS A 1087 11.01 -55.75 -50.95
N ALA A 1088 10.59 -54.80 -51.78
CA ALA A 1088 10.65 -54.92 -53.24
C ALA A 1088 12.10 -55.10 -53.76
N ARG A 1089 13.07 -54.37 -53.21
CA ARG A 1089 14.50 -54.54 -53.56
C ARG A 1089 15.07 -55.88 -53.10
N GLN A 1090 14.67 -56.39 -51.94
CA GLN A 1090 15.09 -57.72 -51.47
C GLN A 1090 14.46 -58.83 -52.32
N ASN A 1091 13.17 -58.75 -52.64
CA ASN A 1091 12.51 -59.68 -53.58
C ASN A 1091 13.21 -59.65 -54.96
N LEU A 1092 13.59 -58.48 -55.46
CA LEU A 1092 14.31 -58.36 -56.73
C LEU A 1092 15.73 -58.96 -56.67
N LYS A 1093 16.43 -58.83 -55.54
CA LYS A 1093 17.72 -59.53 -55.32
C LYS A 1093 17.55 -61.04 -55.30
N GLN A 1094 16.52 -61.54 -54.61
CA GLN A 1094 16.20 -62.97 -54.53
C GLN A 1094 15.86 -63.52 -55.92
N ILE A 1095 14.96 -62.87 -56.67
CA ILE A 1095 14.61 -63.26 -58.05
C ILE A 1095 15.81 -63.18 -59.01
N LYS A 1096 16.75 -62.24 -58.80
CA LYS A 1096 18.02 -62.22 -59.56
C LYS A 1096 18.88 -63.44 -59.24
N LYS A 1097 19.11 -63.72 -57.95
CA LYS A 1097 19.88 -64.89 -57.51
C LYS A 1097 19.26 -66.19 -58.03
N GLU A 1098 17.95 -66.35 -57.92
CA GLU A 1098 17.20 -67.51 -58.45
C GLU A 1098 17.33 -67.63 -59.97
N ARG A 1099 17.40 -66.52 -60.71
CA ARG A 1099 17.66 -66.52 -62.17
C ARG A 1099 19.11 -66.82 -62.51
N GLU A 1100 20.06 -66.40 -61.70
CA GLU A 1100 21.49 -66.71 -61.87
C GLU A 1100 21.74 -68.20 -61.59
N GLU A 1101 21.16 -68.74 -60.51
CA GLU A 1101 21.16 -70.18 -60.18
C GLU A 1101 20.42 -71.02 -61.24
N ALA A 1102 19.26 -70.56 -61.72
CA ALA A 1102 18.53 -71.21 -62.80
C ALA A 1102 19.28 -71.17 -64.15
N ALA A 1103 20.01 -70.09 -64.45
CA ALA A 1103 20.84 -70.01 -65.67
C ALA A 1103 21.99 -71.03 -65.62
N VAL A 1104 22.64 -71.19 -64.47
CA VAL A 1104 23.64 -72.26 -64.25
C VAL A 1104 23.00 -73.64 -64.42
N LEU A 1105 21.84 -73.88 -63.81
CA LEU A 1105 21.09 -75.14 -63.95
C LEU A 1105 20.69 -75.44 -65.40
N VAL A 1106 20.23 -74.45 -66.17
CA VAL A 1106 19.91 -74.60 -67.60
C VAL A 1106 21.17 -74.95 -68.42
N PHE A 1107 22.32 -74.36 -68.09
CA PHE A 1107 23.61 -74.69 -68.74
C PHE A 1107 24.01 -76.16 -68.49
N PHE A 1108 23.82 -76.67 -67.27
CA PHE A 1108 24.01 -78.08 -66.93
C PHE A 1108 22.93 -78.99 -67.53
N CYS A 1109 21.69 -78.53 -67.69
CA CYS A 1109 20.59 -79.29 -68.27
C CYS A 1109 20.69 -79.42 -69.80
N ASP A 1110 21.05 -78.38 -70.55
CA ASP A 1110 21.32 -78.51 -71.99
C ASP A 1110 22.48 -79.49 -72.25
N SER A 1111 23.53 -79.41 -71.42
CA SER A 1111 24.65 -80.36 -71.39
C SER A 1111 24.23 -81.82 -71.09
N ARG A 1112 23.07 -82.04 -70.47
CA ARG A 1112 22.47 -83.37 -70.24
C ARG A 1112 21.46 -83.76 -71.33
N ILE A 1113 20.60 -82.86 -71.80
CA ILE A 1113 19.58 -83.14 -72.81
C ILE A 1113 20.24 -83.54 -74.13
N LYS A 1114 21.38 -82.94 -74.49
CA LYS A 1114 22.22 -83.38 -75.63
C LYS A 1114 22.74 -84.83 -75.53
N LYS A 1115 22.77 -85.44 -74.33
CA LYS A 1115 23.02 -86.88 -74.16
C LYS A 1115 21.75 -87.74 -74.25
N THR A 1116 20.59 -87.23 -73.80
CA THR A 1116 19.36 -88.02 -73.66
C THR A 1116 18.44 -87.99 -74.88
N GLN A 1117 18.49 -86.95 -75.72
CA GLN A 1117 17.61 -86.83 -76.90
C GLN A 1117 17.88 -87.87 -78.00
N ARG A 1118 18.90 -88.73 -77.82
CA ARG A 1118 19.30 -89.79 -78.74
C ARG A 1118 18.43 -91.06 -78.70
N GLN A 1119 17.38 -91.13 -77.86
CA GLN A 1119 16.91 -92.45 -77.38
C GLN A 1119 15.41 -92.81 -77.45
N ASN A 1120 14.43 -91.88 -77.47
CA ASN A 1120 12.99 -92.27 -77.44
C ASN A 1120 12.00 -91.26 -78.08
N VAL A 1121 11.36 -91.62 -79.19
CA VAL A 1121 10.02 -91.12 -79.63
C VAL A 1121 9.31 -92.22 -80.42
N PHE A 1122 8.20 -92.77 -79.90
CA PHE A 1122 7.28 -93.72 -80.56
C PHE A 1122 5.91 -93.70 -79.82
N SER A 1123 4.78 -93.80 -80.55
CA SER A 1123 3.35 -93.72 -80.07
C SER A 1123 2.84 -92.32 -79.62
N ALA A 1124 1.63 -91.78 -79.88
CA ALA A 1124 0.30 -92.16 -80.46
C ALA A 1124 -0.87 -92.41 -79.44
N ALA A 1125 -2.19 -92.40 -79.77
CA ALA A 1125 -3.10 -91.36 -80.36
C ALA A 1125 -4.62 -91.80 -80.40
N VAL A 1126 -5.59 -90.84 -80.46
CA VAL A 1126 -7.00 -90.91 -81.04
C VAL A 1126 -8.18 -91.67 -80.31
N VAL A 1127 -9.51 -91.50 -80.57
CA VAL A 1127 -10.47 -90.32 -80.56
C VAL A 1127 -12.01 -90.65 -80.82
N ILE A 1128 -12.98 -89.93 -80.18
CA ILE A 1128 -14.43 -89.60 -80.53
C ILE A 1128 -15.60 -90.66 -80.64
N ALA A 1129 -16.86 -90.31 -80.20
CA ALA A 1129 -18.18 -90.65 -80.86
C ALA A 1129 -19.49 -90.00 -80.26
N THR A 1130 -20.59 -89.97 -81.06
CA THR A 1130 -21.90 -89.23 -81.02
C THR A 1130 -23.10 -89.91 -80.27
N THR A 1131 -24.35 -89.41 -79.99
CA THR A 1131 -25.18 -88.14 -80.13
C THR A 1131 -26.55 -88.26 -79.37
N GLY A 1132 -27.39 -87.20 -79.21
CA GLY A 1132 -28.81 -87.29 -78.73
C GLY A 1132 -29.62 -85.95 -78.73
N LEU A 1133 -30.98 -85.97 -78.68
CA LEU A 1133 -31.90 -84.79 -78.77
C LEU A 1133 -32.76 -84.53 -77.50
N VAL A 1134 -33.13 -83.26 -77.24
CA VAL A 1134 -34.52 -82.83 -76.90
C VAL A 1134 -34.70 -81.28 -76.91
N LEU A 1135 -35.90 -80.85 -77.38
CA LEU A 1135 -36.62 -79.56 -77.35
C LEU A 1135 -36.10 -78.38 -76.46
N VAL A 1136 -35.91 -77.13 -76.96
CA VAL A 1136 -36.89 -76.05 -77.36
C VAL A 1136 -37.25 -75.09 -76.19
N VAL A 1137 -37.38 -73.76 -76.32
CA VAL A 1137 -36.94 -72.67 -77.24
C VAL A 1137 -37.39 -71.31 -76.59
N PHE A 1138 -37.05 -70.04 -76.88
CA PHE A 1138 -36.25 -69.22 -77.84
C PHE A 1138 -35.44 -68.20 -76.99
N PHE A 1139 -34.23 -67.72 -77.32
CA PHE A 1139 -33.75 -66.78 -78.37
C PHE A 1139 -34.18 -65.31 -78.22
N PRO A 1140 -33.35 -64.31 -78.63
CA PRO A 1140 -31.93 -64.39 -79.05
C PRO A 1140 -30.97 -63.40 -78.34
N ALA A 1141 -29.67 -63.65 -78.49
CA ALA A 1141 -28.58 -62.67 -78.37
C ALA A 1141 -27.93 -62.49 -79.76
N CYS A 1142 -26.63 -62.12 -79.81
CA CYS A 1142 -25.78 -62.18 -81.01
C CYS A 1142 -26.09 -61.13 -82.11
N LEU A 1143 -25.18 -60.80 -83.05
CA LEU A 1143 -23.72 -60.98 -83.14
C LEU A 1143 -23.13 -59.82 -83.96
N ASP A 1144 -21.82 -59.58 -83.84
CA ASP A 1144 -20.86 -59.41 -84.96
C ASP A 1144 -19.49 -58.99 -84.41
N ALA A 1145 -18.35 -59.21 -85.07
CA ALA A 1145 -17.91 -60.26 -86.00
C ALA A 1145 -16.38 -60.13 -86.15
N CYS A 1146 -15.67 -61.21 -86.45
CA CYS A 1146 -14.20 -61.17 -86.59
C CYS A 1146 -13.78 -60.61 -87.96
N LEU A 1147 -12.75 -59.76 -88.00
CA LEU A 1147 -11.88 -59.63 -89.18
C LEU A 1147 -10.44 -59.25 -88.81
N HIS A 1148 -9.60 -60.30 -88.74
CA HIS A 1148 -8.16 -60.39 -89.06
C HIS A 1148 -7.15 -59.24 -88.77
N PHE A 1149 -6.05 -59.64 -88.09
CA PHE A 1149 -4.63 -59.26 -88.32
C PHE A 1149 -4.27 -57.75 -88.47
N PHE A 1150 -3.30 -57.18 -87.74
CA PHE A 1150 -1.90 -57.63 -87.63
C PHE A 1150 -1.11 -56.86 -86.52
N SER A 1151 0.02 -57.42 -86.08
CA SER A 1151 1.26 -56.73 -85.65
C SER A 1151 1.39 -55.99 -84.29
N VAL A 1152 2.29 -56.55 -83.45
CA VAL A 1152 3.43 -55.92 -82.72
C VAL A 1152 3.24 -54.67 -81.82
N ALA A 1153 3.48 -54.91 -80.52
CA ALA A 1153 4.01 -54.07 -79.42
C ALA A 1153 4.37 -52.57 -79.59
N GLY A 1154 3.98 -51.75 -78.60
CA GLY A 1154 4.52 -50.40 -78.33
C GLY A 1154 4.04 -49.79 -76.97
N PRO A 1155 4.82 -48.93 -76.26
CA PRO A 1155 4.45 -48.40 -74.92
C PRO A 1155 4.58 -46.85 -74.74
N VAL A 1156 4.57 -46.36 -73.48
CA VAL A 1156 5.09 -45.06 -72.95
C VAL A 1156 4.08 -43.90 -72.71
N MET A 1157 4.49 -42.90 -71.91
CA MET A 1157 3.73 -41.81 -71.24
C MET A 1157 3.90 -40.40 -71.86
N LYS A 1158 3.08 -39.43 -71.36
CA LYS A 1158 3.19 -37.93 -71.50
C LYS A 1158 2.74 -37.39 -72.89
N LEU A 1159 2.20 -36.18 -73.07
CA LEU A 1159 2.42 -34.86 -72.43
C LEU A 1159 1.16 -33.94 -72.32
N GLN A 1160 1.09 -33.15 -71.24
CA GLN A 1160 0.97 -31.66 -71.13
C GLN A 1160 0.00 -30.78 -71.98
N GLN A 1161 -0.37 -29.62 -71.37
CA GLN A 1161 -1.01 -28.38 -71.92
C GLN A 1161 -2.53 -28.44 -72.19
N ARG A 1162 -3.37 -27.40 -71.95
CA ARG A 1162 -3.19 -25.92 -72.03
C ARG A 1162 -4.17 -25.13 -71.11
N ALA A 1163 -4.00 -23.81 -71.00
CA ALA A 1163 -4.94 -22.81 -70.41
C ALA A 1163 -5.52 -21.91 -71.55
N PRO A 1164 -6.19 -20.72 -71.37
CA PRO A 1164 -6.58 -19.96 -70.16
C PRO A 1164 -7.98 -19.24 -70.22
N ARG A 1165 -8.33 -18.42 -69.20
CA ARG A 1165 -8.81 -17.01 -69.36
C ARG A 1165 -8.88 -16.21 -68.03
N ARG A 1166 -9.03 -14.88 -68.12
CA ARG A 1166 -9.01 -13.88 -67.02
C ARG A 1166 -10.16 -12.87 -67.13
N ARG A 1167 -10.64 -12.34 -65.99
CA ARG A 1167 -11.11 -10.94 -65.71
C ARG A 1167 -11.60 -10.89 -64.24
N GLY A 1168 -11.21 -9.98 -63.34
CA GLY A 1168 -10.05 -9.10 -63.31
C GLY A 1168 -10.36 -7.60 -63.25
N HIS A 1169 -10.31 -6.98 -62.06
CA HIS A 1169 -10.07 -5.55 -61.80
C HIS A 1169 -9.44 -5.34 -60.40
N GLN A 1170 -8.75 -4.21 -60.20
CA GLN A 1170 -7.90 -3.91 -59.02
C GLN A 1170 -7.68 -2.39 -58.89
N PRO A 1171 -7.56 -1.84 -57.67
CA PRO A 1171 -6.35 -1.07 -57.30
C PRO A 1171 -5.89 -1.35 -55.84
N LYS A 1172 -4.61 -1.64 -55.59
CA LYS A 1172 -3.49 -0.73 -55.21
C LYS A 1172 -3.46 -0.24 -53.74
N LEU A 1173 -2.72 -0.99 -52.92
CA LEU A 1173 -1.59 -0.56 -52.06
C LEU A 1173 -1.52 0.86 -51.46
N LEU A 1174 -1.22 0.89 -50.17
CA LEU A 1174 -0.27 1.82 -49.54
C LEU A 1174 0.49 1.06 -48.43
N ASN A 1175 1.77 1.39 -48.20
CA ASN A 1175 2.67 0.68 -47.27
C ASN A 1175 2.98 1.53 -46.02
N SER A 1176 3.30 0.87 -44.91
CA SER A 1176 4.11 1.41 -43.81
C SER A 1176 5.11 0.35 -43.29
N PRO A 1177 6.21 0.71 -42.60
CA PRO A 1177 7.41 -0.14 -42.57
C PRO A 1177 7.75 -0.77 -41.20
N GLU A 1178 6.86 -1.55 -40.58
CA GLU A 1178 7.09 -2.12 -39.24
C GLU A 1178 7.32 -3.65 -39.19
N ASP A 1179 6.82 -4.42 -40.16
CA ASP A 1179 6.85 -5.91 -40.14
C ASP A 1179 8.25 -6.56 -40.34
N SER A 1180 9.32 -5.78 -40.55
CA SER A 1180 10.61 -6.30 -41.05
C SER A 1180 11.54 -6.91 -39.97
N LEU A 1181 11.22 -6.78 -38.67
CA LEU A 1181 12.13 -7.20 -37.59
C LEU A 1181 11.88 -8.61 -37.03
N TYR A 1182 10.73 -9.25 -37.30
CA TYR A 1182 10.34 -10.48 -36.60
C TYR A 1182 10.91 -11.80 -37.18
N TYR A 1183 11.61 -11.76 -38.32
CA TYR A 1183 11.94 -12.98 -39.09
C TYR A 1183 13.42 -13.44 -39.05
N ASN A 1184 14.35 -12.66 -38.48
CA ASN A 1184 15.80 -12.89 -38.62
C ASN A 1184 16.53 -13.50 -37.41
N GLN A 1185 15.84 -13.85 -36.31
CA GLN A 1185 16.49 -14.42 -35.10
C GLN A 1185 16.26 -15.93 -34.87
N LEU A 1186 15.61 -16.64 -35.78
CA LEU A 1186 15.18 -18.04 -35.57
C LEU A 1186 16.05 -19.13 -36.24
N ASN A 1187 17.19 -18.81 -36.87
CA ASN A 1187 18.04 -19.79 -37.56
C ASN A 1187 19.55 -19.45 -37.59
N VAL A 1188 20.24 -19.53 -36.44
CA VAL A 1188 21.69 -19.74 -36.40
C VAL A 1188 22.03 -20.73 -35.28
N SER A 1189 23.02 -21.59 -35.51
CA SER A 1189 23.59 -22.59 -34.59
C SER A 1189 22.68 -23.76 -34.21
N SER A 1190 22.98 -24.92 -34.79
CA SER A 1190 22.54 -26.23 -34.30
C SER A 1190 23.78 -27.07 -33.96
N LYS A 1191 23.63 -28.02 -33.03
CA LYS A 1191 24.63 -28.99 -32.54
C LYS A 1191 25.76 -28.42 -31.65
N GLN A 1192 25.60 -28.63 -30.34
CA GLN A 1192 26.32 -29.72 -29.68
C GLN A 1192 25.40 -30.38 -28.64
N ILE A 1193 25.65 -31.66 -28.34
CA ILE A 1193 24.91 -32.45 -27.36
C ILE A 1193 25.92 -32.98 -26.36
N LYS A 1194 25.63 -32.86 -25.06
CA LYS A 1194 26.14 -33.81 -24.07
C LYS A 1194 25.08 -34.14 -23.04
N VAL A 1195 25.08 -35.41 -22.66
CA VAL A 1195 24.19 -36.07 -21.70
C VAL A 1195 24.39 -35.47 -20.31
N LEU A 1196 23.29 -35.37 -19.55
CA LEU A 1196 23.30 -35.64 -18.11
C LEU A 1196 21.95 -36.25 -17.72
N ASP A 1197 21.98 -36.99 -16.62
CA ASP A 1197 20.94 -37.87 -16.09
C ASP A 1197 19.81 -37.08 -15.39
N GLY A 1198 18.64 -37.64 -15.07
CA GLY A 1198 18.20 -39.04 -15.22
C GLY A 1198 17.29 -39.53 -14.08
N GLU A 1199 17.11 -38.73 -13.02
CA GLU A 1199 16.16 -38.96 -11.93
C GLU A 1199 15.29 -37.72 -11.67
N ASP A 1200 13.97 -37.89 -11.81
CA ASP A 1200 12.94 -36.98 -11.32
C ASP A 1200 11.65 -37.79 -11.10
N GLU A 1201 11.31 -38.10 -9.85
CA GLU A 1201 10.26 -39.08 -9.50
C GLU A 1201 8.84 -38.61 -9.80
N TYR A 1202 8.64 -37.34 -10.14
CA TYR A 1202 7.33 -36.68 -10.22
C TYR A 1202 6.31 -37.36 -11.16
N TYR A 1203 6.77 -38.12 -12.16
CA TYR A 1203 5.91 -38.75 -13.17
C TYR A 1203 5.45 -40.19 -12.87
N LYS A 1204 5.90 -40.85 -11.79
CA LYS A 1204 5.47 -42.23 -11.46
C LYS A 1204 4.13 -42.34 -10.72
N LEU A 1205 3.66 -41.26 -10.07
CA LEU A 1205 2.56 -41.31 -9.10
C LEU A 1205 1.14 -40.99 -9.65
N LEU A 1206 0.97 -40.96 -10.97
CA LEU A 1206 -0.30 -40.54 -11.62
C LEU A 1206 -0.80 -41.49 -12.74
N SER A 1207 -0.46 -42.78 -12.70
CA SER A 1207 -0.91 -43.73 -13.74
C SER A 1207 -1.21 -45.16 -13.27
N THR A 1208 -1.92 -45.32 -12.15
CA THR A 1208 -2.57 -46.60 -11.77
C THR A 1208 -3.95 -46.35 -11.15
N VAL A 1209 -4.99 -46.46 -11.97
CA VAL A 1209 -6.37 -46.71 -11.54
C VAL A 1209 -6.90 -47.83 -12.44
N GLU A 1210 -6.95 -49.05 -11.92
CA GLU A 1210 -7.57 -50.19 -12.62
C GLU A 1210 -9.07 -50.25 -12.33
N SER A 1211 -9.81 -50.89 -13.23
CA SER A 1211 -11.28 -50.94 -13.26
C SER A 1211 -11.81 -52.32 -12.85
N ILE A 1212 -12.69 -52.36 -11.85
CA ILE A 1212 -13.52 -53.52 -11.47
C ILE A 1212 -14.89 -53.00 -10.97
N PRO A 1213 -15.97 -53.82 -10.91
CA PRO A 1213 -17.16 -53.52 -11.71
C PRO A 1213 -18.45 -53.26 -10.89
N GLU A 1214 -19.57 -53.19 -11.60
CA GLU A 1214 -20.90 -52.83 -11.08
C GLU A 1214 -21.59 -53.93 -10.26
N GLU A 1215 -22.63 -53.46 -9.56
CA GLU A 1215 -23.57 -54.06 -8.61
C GLU A 1215 -23.96 -55.55 -8.76
N GLU A 1216 -24.25 -56.18 -7.62
CA GLU A 1216 -25.57 -56.79 -7.43
C GLU A 1216 -26.01 -56.62 -5.95
N CYS A 1217 -27.32 -56.51 -5.70
CA CYS A 1217 -27.87 -56.11 -4.39
C CYS A 1217 -28.90 -57.12 -3.87
N THR A 1218 -28.76 -57.58 -2.63
CA THR A 1218 -29.80 -58.34 -1.91
C THR A 1218 -29.94 -57.86 -0.46
N THR A 1219 -31.16 -57.99 0.08
CA THR A 1219 -31.64 -57.34 1.31
C THR A 1219 -31.78 -58.30 2.48
N ASN A 1220 -31.48 -57.86 3.72
CA ASN A 1220 -32.42 -57.89 4.87
C ASN A 1220 -31.78 -57.37 6.20
N PRO A 1221 -32.57 -57.07 7.26
CA PRO A 1221 -32.20 -56.03 8.24
C PRO A 1221 -32.04 -56.58 9.70
N PRO A 1222 -32.31 -55.89 10.84
CA PRO A 1222 -31.28 -55.73 11.88
C PRO A 1222 -31.64 -56.21 13.31
N HIS A 1223 -30.64 -56.37 14.19
CA HIS A 1223 -30.88 -56.65 15.62
C HIS A 1223 -29.95 -55.88 16.58
N THR A 1224 -30.47 -54.78 17.12
CA THR A 1224 -30.71 -54.49 18.56
C THR A 1224 -29.72 -54.90 19.69
N LEU A 1225 -29.64 -54.02 20.71
CA LEU A 1225 -29.15 -54.19 22.11
C LEU A 1225 -27.63 -53.99 22.36
N SER A 1226 -27.15 -53.57 23.54
CA SER A 1226 -27.61 -52.54 24.53
C SER A 1226 -26.63 -52.48 25.73
N SER A 1227 -26.44 -51.31 26.37
CA SER A 1227 -25.75 -51.09 27.67
C SER A 1227 -24.26 -51.53 27.73
N GLY A 1228 -23.44 -51.11 28.68
CA GLY A 1228 -23.61 -50.20 29.83
C GLY A 1228 -22.24 -49.72 30.37
N PRO A 1229 -22.19 -48.79 31.33
CA PRO A 1229 -20.99 -48.00 31.64
C PRO A 1229 -20.15 -48.55 32.81
N LEU A 1230 -18.93 -48.03 32.98
CA LEU A 1230 -18.33 -47.83 34.31
C LEU A 1230 -17.25 -46.72 34.30
N VAL A 1231 -16.92 -46.25 35.52
CA VAL A 1231 -16.14 -45.04 35.84
C VAL A 1231 -14.84 -45.43 36.55
N SER A 1232 -13.71 -44.76 36.27
CA SER A 1232 -12.76 -44.27 37.31
C SER A 1232 -11.46 -43.66 36.76
N GLN A 1233 -11.11 -42.48 37.29
CA GLN A 1233 -9.78 -41.99 37.71
C GLN A 1233 -8.52 -42.19 36.82
N GLY A 1234 -7.76 -41.10 36.72
CA GLY A 1234 -6.47 -40.96 36.02
C GLY A 1234 -6.03 -39.50 36.06
#